data_AF-E9SAZ3-F1
#
_entry.id   AF-E9SAZ3-F1
#
_cell.length_a   1.000
_cell.length_b   1.000
_cell.length_c   1.000
_cell.angle_alpha   90.00
_cell.angle_beta   90.00
_cell.angle_gamma   90.00
#
_symmetry.space_group_name_H-M   'P 1'
#
loop_
_entity.id
_entity.type
_entity.pdbx_description
1 polymer ?
#
loop_
_entity_poly.entity_id
_entity_poly.type
_entity_poly.pdbx_seq_one_letter_code
_entity_poly.pdbx_strand_id
1 'polypeptide(L)'
;MKKAKSILGLTVCAALAASALPMNIIADAATGDEVLYGTMKIPYAEFYAAELEGASNVNVLDAVSSATDRKSLMTGAGQMFEGAWSEAVTDAGVNGAGNEIKAKIYGVVYPVAITKADLDALGENNYGFAELTAQPVSYKQATVSGGNVTFSKVIDSAPETVEGSAKLSTSTPWGDYLLNVTDKPSGIIYGIIIDTADGGKYALRHEQNIWRGGEFSWSSGIKTVEAHGNYLEYENFVTLMGKTVTDVQFITADGYVTVDVGNVYIPVKFDGGVSVANTAVSAGKADIVKDGVPADYKADYSVEGLEAQFYGDSFTFENASAGSYTLTVKDANGKYADLSASFQLTTADMPAVYDDEKGALTTAEGFTEEDLNNFIKNISSVSVEGKAYSASGRGATKIVGTDGVIIDSAAPFADNKDSYEIEVTATGFENKLSFTYSKFVYGTMNIPYAEFYAAELKEAPNDSCLDAVSSATVTKTTKNGKGELFEGTYNNAGEEGSDTVGKIYGVTYPVAVTRSAAAEIGEQYSFAASEDKPAAYKIVTVKDGAVTFAEVTDSEPESIEISPKVETDTKRGDYMLTVKEASDLGVIYGVIIKTADGNSYALRHEQNIWRNELSWSVGYLTDDGKGNPLEYQSFLPTDGATVTEIVYITENGVVSAKTDTYLPKKFYKYKETPVSVEDAEATAGKTAITVTEKPEDYDAVYSVEGLDCGFSDSAVFFTDAQPGEYTLVMSDKNGVYESAKATFALTTADMPAAYDKESVSLTTAEGFTDEQLAAYIRNITAVSVNGTEYSASGKRATVIIKADGTLDTEASPFAEGDSFEVAVKSAGYTTELTFTYSTKPEDEDKPADEDKPTDTEPTKDEDEPKPADTEPTEDEDEPKPADTQPTDDETEPKDGDTTADESRKGDVNGDGKVNVTDVSRIAAYVKSVKKLDDDEMKCADINGDGKVNVSDISLLAAYVKGIKPLG
;
A
#
# COMPACT_ATOMS: atom_id res chain seq x y z
N MET A 1 -38.99 6.43 21.83
CA MET A 1 -39.50 5.19 21.19
C MET A 1 -41.04 5.22 21.17
N LYS A 2 -41.74 4.25 20.56
CA LYS A 2 -43.23 4.16 20.61
C LYS A 2 -43.71 3.28 21.77
N LYS A 3 -45.00 3.44 22.15
CA LYS A 3 -45.80 2.73 23.18
C LYS A 3 -45.67 3.33 24.59
N ALA A 4 -46.72 3.38 25.42
CA ALA A 4 -48.17 3.18 25.15
C ALA A 4 -49.05 3.86 26.22
N LYS A 5 -50.33 4.10 25.89
CA LYS A 5 -51.36 4.42 26.89
C LYS A 5 -51.68 3.17 27.73
N SER A 6 -51.87 3.37 29.03
CA SER A 6 -52.62 2.46 29.92
C SER A 6 -53.58 3.28 30.77
N ILE A 7 -54.77 2.76 31.05
CA ILE A 7 -55.81 3.43 31.86
C ILE A 7 -56.39 2.40 32.83
N LEU A 8 -56.15 2.62 34.13
CA LEU A 8 -56.75 2.00 35.32
C LEU A 8 -56.22 2.79 36.54
N GLY A 9 -56.96 3.10 37.60
CA GLY A 9 -58.39 2.94 37.86
C GLY A 9 -58.68 2.71 39.35
N LEU A 10 -59.59 3.52 39.95
CA LEU A 10 -60.03 3.50 41.37
C LEU A 10 -58.99 3.99 42.41
N THR A 11 -59.33 4.58 43.58
CA THR A 11 -60.58 5.24 44.05
C THR A 11 -60.31 6.15 45.28
N VAL A 12 -60.79 7.40 45.23
CA VAL A 12 -61.28 8.29 46.31
C VAL A 12 -60.83 8.08 47.77
N CYS A 13 -60.18 9.11 48.36
CA CYS A 13 -60.69 9.77 49.58
C CYS A 13 -60.13 11.19 49.76
N ALA A 14 -60.85 12.06 50.47
CA ALA A 14 -60.69 13.52 50.37
C ALA A 14 -59.99 14.20 51.57
N ALA A 15 -59.38 15.36 51.32
CA ALA A 15 -59.45 16.53 52.20
C ALA A 15 -59.29 17.83 51.39
N LEU A 16 -60.18 18.80 51.61
CA LEU A 16 -60.05 20.17 51.08
C LEU A 16 -59.26 21.03 52.06
N ALA A 17 -58.14 21.58 51.63
CA ALA A 17 -57.45 22.68 52.31
C ALA A 17 -57.29 23.84 51.31
N ALA A 18 -58.30 24.71 51.25
CA ALA A 18 -58.25 25.89 50.41
C ALA A 18 -57.34 26.97 51.02
N SER A 19 -56.07 27.00 50.60
CA SER A 19 -55.26 28.23 50.62
C SER A 19 -55.47 28.96 49.30
N ALA A 20 -55.44 30.30 49.33
CA ALA A 20 -55.86 31.10 48.19
C ALA A 20 -54.80 31.12 47.08
N LEU A 21 -55.20 30.75 45.86
CA LEU A 21 -54.49 31.17 44.65
C LEU A 21 -54.55 32.71 44.57
N PRO A 22 -53.41 33.41 44.42
CA PRO A 22 -53.44 34.82 44.04
C PRO A 22 -53.92 34.92 42.58
N MET A 23 -55.20 35.25 42.38
CA MET A 23 -55.73 35.62 41.06
C MET A 23 -55.13 36.96 40.61
N ASN A 24 -53.93 36.93 40.03
CA ASN A 24 -53.46 37.92 39.07
C ASN A 24 -53.62 37.38 37.64
N ILE A 25 -54.88 37.08 37.29
CA ILE A 25 -55.28 37.13 35.88
C ILE A 25 -55.36 38.62 35.52
N ILE A 26 -54.87 39.01 34.33
CA ILE A 26 -55.16 40.34 33.78
C ILE A 26 -56.65 40.40 33.41
N ALA A 27 -57.48 40.68 34.42
CA ALA A 27 -58.89 40.96 34.26
C ALA A 27 -59.12 42.48 34.10
N ASP A 28 -58.32 43.13 33.23
CA ASP A 28 -58.52 44.54 32.91
C ASP A 28 -59.66 44.72 31.90
N ALA A 29 -60.87 44.57 32.41
CA ALA A 29 -62.10 45.03 31.77
C ALA A 29 -62.44 46.49 32.15
N ALA A 30 -61.45 47.29 32.56
CA ALA A 30 -61.61 48.66 33.05
C ALA A 30 -60.93 49.73 32.17
N THR A 31 -59.84 49.40 31.47
CA THR A 31 -59.22 50.25 30.43
C THR A 31 -59.78 49.97 29.04
N GLY A 32 -59.88 48.68 28.67
CA GLY A 32 -60.23 48.23 27.32
C GLY A 32 -59.04 48.15 26.36
N ASP A 33 -57.81 48.23 26.86
CA ASP A 33 -56.59 48.10 26.06
C ASP A 33 -56.33 46.65 25.62
N GLU A 34 -55.81 46.48 24.40
CA GLU A 34 -55.53 45.18 23.79
C GLU A 34 -54.28 44.53 24.41
N VAL A 35 -54.36 43.27 24.82
CA VAL A 35 -53.20 42.51 25.35
C VAL A 35 -52.51 41.78 24.20
N LEU A 36 -51.24 42.10 23.99
CA LEU A 36 -50.39 41.49 22.97
C LEU A 36 -49.45 40.45 23.60
N TYR A 37 -49.18 39.39 22.86
CA TYR A 37 -48.18 38.38 23.20
C TYR A 37 -46.98 38.53 22.27
N GLY A 38 -45.77 38.36 22.80
CA GLY A 38 -44.54 38.47 22.03
C GLY A 38 -43.35 37.85 22.77
N THR A 39 -42.14 38.07 22.28
CA THR A 39 -40.90 37.85 23.04
C THR A 39 -40.19 39.18 23.31
N MET A 40 -39.48 39.27 24.44
CA MET A 40 -38.64 40.42 24.79
C MET A 40 -37.24 39.96 25.22
N LYS A 41 -36.25 40.83 25.02
CA LYS A 41 -34.90 40.76 25.60
C LYS A 41 -34.96 41.16 27.08
N ILE A 42 -35.06 40.21 28.00
CA ILE A 42 -35.16 40.46 29.44
C ILE A 42 -33.78 40.30 30.09
N PRO A 43 -33.20 41.33 30.75
CA PRO A 43 -31.96 41.21 31.52
C PRO A 43 -32.05 40.17 32.65
N TYR A 44 -30.96 39.52 33.05
CA TYR A 44 -31.02 38.47 34.09
C TYR A 44 -31.59 38.93 35.43
N ALA A 45 -31.18 40.12 35.92
CA ALA A 45 -31.73 40.71 37.14
C ALA A 45 -33.27 40.85 37.06
N GLU A 46 -33.80 41.37 35.97
CA GLU A 46 -35.24 41.56 35.74
C GLU A 46 -35.99 40.24 35.51
N PHE A 47 -35.36 39.29 34.82
CA PHE A 47 -35.93 37.96 34.57
C PHE A 47 -36.14 37.18 35.87
N TYR A 48 -35.17 37.26 36.78
CA TYR A 48 -35.22 36.60 38.09
C TYR A 48 -35.81 37.47 39.23
N ALA A 49 -36.08 38.76 38.99
CA ALA A 49 -36.49 39.71 40.03
C ALA A 49 -37.68 39.23 40.87
N ALA A 50 -38.73 38.79 40.20
CA ALA A 50 -39.90 38.25 40.86
C ALA A 50 -39.67 36.79 41.34
N GLU A 51 -38.93 35.97 40.60
CA GLU A 51 -38.67 34.56 40.98
C GLU A 51 -37.97 34.43 42.33
N LEU A 52 -37.05 35.36 42.62
CA LEU A 52 -36.23 35.44 43.82
C LEU A 52 -36.81 36.40 44.88
N GLU A 53 -38.10 36.71 44.82
CA GLU A 53 -38.78 37.58 45.79
C GLU A 53 -38.60 37.08 47.24
N GLY A 54 -37.83 37.83 48.03
CA GLY A 54 -37.45 37.49 49.41
C GLY A 54 -36.01 36.98 49.58
N ALA A 55 -35.30 36.65 48.51
CA ALA A 55 -33.87 36.34 48.54
C ALA A 55 -33.01 37.61 48.56
N SER A 56 -31.78 37.51 49.07
CA SER A 56 -30.87 38.64 49.31
C SER A 56 -29.91 38.97 48.15
N ASN A 57 -29.97 38.22 47.05
CA ASN A 57 -28.97 38.20 45.97
C ASN A 57 -29.47 38.75 44.61
N VAL A 58 -30.72 39.21 44.53
CA VAL A 58 -31.40 39.60 43.27
C VAL A 58 -30.66 40.70 42.49
N ASN A 59 -30.18 41.73 43.18
CA ASN A 59 -29.62 42.95 42.57
C ASN A 59 -28.18 42.81 42.06
N VAL A 60 -27.68 41.58 41.90
CA VAL A 60 -26.27 41.28 41.53
C VAL A 60 -26.22 40.24 40.39
N LEU A 61 -27.24 40.21 39.52
CA LEU A 61 -27.37 39.30 38.37
C LEU A 61 -27.24 40.07 37.04
N ASP A 62 -26.04 40.59 36.77
CA ASP A 62 -25.71 41.37 35.57
C ASP A 62 -25.20 40.50 34.38
N ALA A 63 -24.75 41.14 33.30
CA ALA A 63 -24.33 40.55 32.03
C ALA A 63 -22.92 39.92 32.05
N VAL A 64 -22.89 38.61 31.76
CA VAL A 64 -21.70 37.74 31.79
C VAL A 64 -20.96 37.69 30.44
N SER A 65 -19.71 37.25 30.42
CA SER A 65 -18.83 37.26 29.22
C SER A 65 -17.99 35.99 29.07
N SER A 66 -17.85 35.52 27.82
CA SER A 66 -17.11 34.29 27.48
C SER A 66 -15.60 34.48 27.33
N ALA A 67 -14.86 33.39 27.48
CA ALA A 67 -13.44 33.30 27.11
C ALA A 67 -13.23 33.22 25.59
N THR A 68 -14.30 33.03 24.82
CA THR A 68 -14.26 32.95 23.37
C THR A 68 -15.53 33.56 22.79
N ASP A 69 -15.46 34.79 22.27
CA ASP A 69 -16.59 35.59 21.75
C ASP A 69 -17.56 34.81 20.85
N ARG A 70 -17.02 33.89 20.05
CA ARG A 70 -17.81 33.05 19.15
C ARG A 70 -18.81 32.15 19.89
N LYS A 71 -18.53 31.72 21.13
CA LYS A 71 -19.46 30.91 21.95
C LYS A 71 -20.61 31.75 22.49
N SER A 72 -20.35 32.93 23.04
CA SER A 72 -21.40 33.82 23.59
C SER A 72 -22.38 34.33 22.54
N LEU A 73 -22.05 34.20 21.25
CA LEU A 73 -22.93 34.48 20.11
C LEU A 73 -23.67 33.23 19.56
N MET A 74 -23.56 32.06 20.19
CA MET A 74 -24.26 30.82 19.77
C MET A 74 -25.69 30.74 20.30
N THR A 75 -26.49 31.77 20.04
CA THR A 75 -27.82 31.99 20.62
C THR A 75 -29.00 31.72 19.67
N GLY A 76 -28.71 31.31 18.43
CA GLY A 76 -29.73 30.94 17.43
C GLY A 76 -30.32 29.53 17.63
N ALA A 77 -31.27 29.17 16.76
CA ALA A 77 -31.97 27.88 16.84
C ALA A 77 -31.03 26.67 16.70
N GLY A 78 -31.12 25.70 17.61
CA GLY A 78 -30.25 24.53 17.69
C GLY A 78 -28.81 24.82 18.14
N GLN A 79 -28.53 26.02 18.67
CA GLN A 79 -27.20 26.43 19.10
C GLN A 79 -26.99 26.30 20.62
N MET A 80 -25.75 26.51 21.08
CA MET A 80 -25.30 26.14 22.43
C MET A 80 -25.97 26.92 23.57
N PHE A 81 -26.49 28.13 23.27
CA PHE A 81 -27.21 29.01 24.21
C PHE A 81 -28.48 29.57 23.55
N GLU A 82 -29.21 28.72 22.81
CA GLU A 82 -30.51 29.06 22.23
C GLU A 82 -31.43 29.73 23.27
N GLY A 83 -32.07 30.85 22.91
CA GLY A 83 -32.93 31.60 23.81
C GLY A 83 -32.22 32.57 24.77
N ALA A 84 -30.89 32.59 24.83
CA ALA A 84 -30.15 33.64 25.54
C ALA A 84 -30.03 34.93 24.71
N TRP A 85 -30.01 36.09 25.38
CA TRP A 85 -29.79 37.39 24.73
C TRP A 85 -28.33 37.82 24.86
N SER A 86 -27.64 37.85 23.72
CA SER A 86 -26.23 38.22 23.59
C SER A 86 -26.03 39.45 22.69
N GLU A 87 -25.12 40.36 23.05
CA GLU A 87 -24.70 41.46 22.16
C GLU A 87 -23.17 41.61 22.09
N ALA A 88 -22.71 42.08 20.93
CA ALA A 88 -21.30 42.30 20.63
C ALA A 88 -20.84 43.66 21.17
N VAL A 89 -19.88 43.67 22.10
CA VAL A 89 -19.34 44.90 22.70
C VAL A 89 -18.05 45.31 21.97
N THR A 90 -18.03 46.53 21.45
CA THR A 90 -16.80 47.20 20.99
C THR A 90 -16.14 47.91 22.17
N ASP A 91 -15.37 47.17 22.98
CA ASP A 91 -14.76 47.68 24.20
C ASP A 91 -13.56 48.61 23.91
N ALA A 92 -13.86 49.90 23.72
CA ALA A 92 -12.89 50.96 23.41
C ALA A 92 -12.03 51.38 24.62
N GLY A 93 -11.48 50.40 25.37
CA GLY A 93 -10.74 50.61 26.61
C GLY A 93 -9.44 49.82 26.78
N VAL A 94 -9.26 48.67 26.13
CA VAL A 94 -8.12 47.76 26.38
C VAL A 94 -7.11 47.77 25.24
N ASN A 95 -5.93 48.37 25.47
CA ASN A 95 -4.81 48.31 24.52
C ASN A 95 -4.12 46.93 24.56
N GLY A 96 -4.65 45.98 23.79
CA GLY A 96 -4.06 44.66 23.52
C GLY A 96 -4.16 44.32 22.02
N ALA A 97 -3.27 43.47 21.51
CA ALA A 97 -3.16 43.22 20.07
C ALA A 97 -4.26 42.27 19.54
N GLY A 98 -5.32 42.84 18.97
CA GLY A 98 -6.36 42.09 18.24
C GLY A 98 -7.72 42.78 18.32
N ASN A 99 -8.46 42.87 17.20
CA ASN A 99 -9.87 43.27 17.21
C ASN A 99 -10.75 42.08 17.63
N GLU A 100 -10.67 41.70 18.90
CA GLU A 100 -11.63 40.76 19.51
C GLU A 100 -12.93 41.49 19.86
N ILE A 101 -14.06 40.89 19.49
CA ILE A 101 -15.39 41.50 19.59
C ILE A 101 -16.07 40.87 20.80
N LYS A 102 -15.71 41.36 22.00
CA LYS A 102 -16.15 40.77 23.26
C LYS A 102 -17.66 40.74 23.36
N ALA A 103 -18.24 39.55 23.23
CA ALA A 103 -19.68 39.36 23.29
C ALA A 103 -20.13 39.01 24.71
N LYS A 104 -21.13 39.74 25.21
CA LYS A 104 -21.75 39.54 26.53
C LYS A 104 -23.15 38.94 26.40
N ILE A 105 -23.52 38.09 27.35
CA ILE A 105 -24.90 37.60 27.52
C ILE A 105 -25.56 38.42 28.62
N TYR A 106 -26.54 39.23 28.24
CA TYR A 106 -27.24 40.18 29.13
C TYR A 106 -28.44 39.55 29.84
N GLY A 107 -29.01 38.48 29.28
CA GLY A 107 -30.22 37.85 29.77
C GLY A 107 -30.78 36.83 28.80
N VAL A 108 -32.10 36.87 28.59
CA VAL A 108 -32.84 35.90 27.77
C VAL A 108 -33.78 36.58 26.78
N VAL A 109 -34.15 35.88 25.72
CA VAL A 109 -35.26 36.25 24.81
C VAL A 109 -36.46 35.37 25.15
N TYR A 110 -37.34 35.86 26.03
CA TYR A 110 -38.41 35.05 26.65
C TYR A 110 -39.82 35.56 26.27
N PRO A 111 -40.85 34.68 26.22
CA PRO A 111 -42.22 35.12 25.94
C PRO A 111 -42.81 36.01 27.01
N VAL A 112 -43.56 37.03 26.58
CA VAL A 112 -44.23 38.01 27.45
C VAL A 112 -45.65 38.31 27.00
N ALA A 113 -46.47 38.77 27.94
CA ALA A 113 -47.72 39.48 27.67
C ALA A 113 -47.59 40.95 28.11
N ILE A 114 -48.06 41.89 27.29
CA ILE A 114 -48.01 43.33 27.54
C ILE A 114 -49.28 44.01 27.00
N THR A 115 -49.76 45.08 27.63
CA THR A 115 -50.87 45.86 27.04
C THR A 115 -50.36 46.70 25.88
N LYS A 116 -51.23 47.03 24.93
CA LYS A 116 -50.91 47.91 23.81
C LYS A 116 -50.46 49.30 24.29
N ALA A 117 -51.09 49.81 25.35
CA ALA A 117 -50.72 51.07 25.98
C ALA A 117 -49.32 51.03 26.63
N ASP A 118 -48.98 49.96 27.36
CA ASP A 118 -47.64 49.74 27.93
C ASP A 118 -46.58 49.64 26.83
N LEU A 119 -46.85 48.90 25.75
CA LEU A 119 -45.92 48.72 24.63
C LEU A 119 -45.67 50.04 23.89
N ASP A 120 -46.72 50.83 23.64
CA ASP A 120 -46.60 52.15 23.01
C ASP A 120 -45.92 53.17 23.93
N ALA A 121 -46.01 53.00 25.26
CA ALA A 121 -45.30 53.81 26.24
C ALA A 121 -43.78 53.53 26.31
N LEU A 122 -43.33 52.33 25.90
CA LEU A 122 -41.89 51.99 25.78
C LEU A 122 -41.25 52.56 24.50
N GLY A 123 -42.03 52.75 23.44
CA GLY A 123 -41.56 53.32 22.16
C GLY A 123 -40.40 52.53 21.54
N GLU A 124 -39.29 53.21 21.24
CA GLU A 124 -38.09 52.57 20.69
C GLU A 124 -37.36 51.66 21.71
N ASN A 125 -37.61 51.83 23.02
CA ASN A 125 -37.03 51.02 24.09
C ASN A 125 -37.91 49.81 24.46
N ASN A 126 -38.64 49.23 23.50
CA ASN A 126 -39.56 48.10 23.70
C ASN A 126 -38.88 46.74 24.01
N TYR A 127 -37.62 46.74 24.48
CA TYR A 127 -36.81 45.54 24.74
C TYR A 127 -36.75 44.56 23.54
N GLY A 128 -36.85 45.09 22.31
CA GLY A 128 -36.84 44.30 21.08
C GLY A 128 -38.09 43.44 20.88
N PHE A 129 -39.26 43.90 21.34
CA PHE A 129 -40.52 43.16 21.28
C PHE A 129 -40.83 42.62 19.87
N ALA A 130 -40.99 41.29 19.78
CA ALA A 130 -41.41 40.60 18.57
C ALA A 130 -42.74 39.89 18.82
N GLU A 131 -43.79 40.28 18.09
CA GLU A 131 -45.16 39.78 18.28
C GLU A 131 -45.32 38.30 17.90
N LEU A 132 -46.08 37.55 18.69
CA LEU A 132 -46.40 36.13 18.47
C LEU A 132 -47.82 35.98 17.93
N THR A 133 -48.01 35.09 16.95
CA THR A 133 -49.30 34.84 16.29
C THR A 133 -50.31 34.07 17.15
N ALA A 134 -49.93 33.66 18.37
CA ALA A 134 -50.76 32.98 19.35
C ALA A 134 -50.21 33.22 20.77
N GLN A 135 -51.06 33.04 21.78
CA GLN A 135 -50.64 33.02 23.18
C GLN A 135 -49.69 31.83 23.44
N PRO A 136 -48.49 32.05 24.02
CA PRO A 136 -47.57 30.98 24.41
C PRO A 136 -48.08 30.21 25.65
N VAL A 137 -47.57 29.00 25.86
CA VAL A 137 -47.97 28.12 26.99
C VAL A 137 -47.55 28.72 28.33
N SER A 138 -46.35 29.31 28.38
CA SER A 138 -45.84 30.08 29.51
C SER A 138 -45.29 31.44 29.06
N TYR A 139 -45.38 32.45 29.92
CA TYR A 139 -44.93 33.82 29.64
C TYR A 139 -44.77 34.64 30.92
N LYS A 140 -44.04 35.76 30.87
CA LYS A 140 -44.06 36.78 31.95
C LYS A 140 -45.00 37.93 31.58
N GLN A 141 -45.78 38.43 32.54
CA GLN A 141 -46.47 39.71 32.36
C GLN A 141 -45.42 40.82 32.47
N ALA A 142 -45.31 41.65 31.43
CA ALA A 142 -44.63 42.94 31.47
C ALA A 142 -45.63 44.03 31.88
N THR A 143 -45.22 45.00 32.68
CA THR A 143 -46.06 46.14 33.09
C THR A 143 -45.18 47.39 33.19
N VAL A 144 -45.64 48.53 32.69
CA VAL A 144 -44.81 49.74 32.57
C VAL A 144 -45.25 50.80 33.57
N SER A 145 -44.31 51.35 34.32
CA SER A 145 -44.57 52.41 35.30
C SER A 145 -43.45 53.44 35.30
N GLY A 146 -43.81 54.71 35.06
CA GLY A 146 -42.86 55.81 35.02
C GLY A 146 -41.81 55.73 33.89
N GLY A 147 -42.01 54.87 32.89
CA GLY A 147 -41.06 54.60 31.79
C GLY A 147 -40.15 53.39 32.02
N ASN A 148 -40.22 52.74 33.18
CA ASN A 148 -39.55 51.46 33.45
C ASN A 148 -40.53 50.30 33.27
N VAL A 149 -40.05 49.16 32.76
CA VAL A 149 -40.80 47.90 32.74
C VAL A 149 -40.47 47.07 34.00
N THR A 150 -41.44 46.33 34.51
CA THR A 150 -41.22 45.24 35.47
C THR A 150 -41.86 43.96 34.96
N PHE A 151 -41.26 42.80 35.29
CA PHE A 151 -41.72 41.49 34.84
C PHE A 151 -42.20 40.63 36.03
N SER A 152 -43.27 39.87 35.82
CA SER A 152 -43.81 38.94 36.83
C SER A 152 -42.96 37.68 37.01
N LYS A 153 -43.35 36.83 37.96
CA LYS A 153 -43.04 35.38 37.90
C LYS A 153 -43.57 34.79 36.59
N VAL A 154 -43.01 33.68 36.11
CA VAL A 154 -43.58 33.00 34.93
C VAL A 154 -45.04 32.63 35.23
N ILE A 155 -45.92 33.07 34.35
CA ILE A 155 -47.33 32.70 34.33
C ILE A 155 -47.39 31.36 33.60
N ASP A 156 -47.52 30.31 34.40
CA ASP A 156 -47.64 28.92 33.99
C ASP A 156 -49.01 28.40 34.43
N SER A 157 -49.69 27.67 33.55
CA SER A 157 -51.02 27.10 33.81
C SER A 157 -50.99 25.63 34.24
N ALA A 158 -49.86 24.95 34.09
CA ALA A 158 -49.68 23.54 34.40
C ALA A 158 -48.21 23.22 34.80
N PRO A 159 -47.63 23.87 35.82
CA PRO A 159 -46.25 23.64 36.24
C PRO A 159 -46.02 22.18 36.63
N GLU A 160 -44.92 21.61 36.14
CA GLU A 160 -44.58 20.21 36.35
C GLU A 160 -43.64 20.03 37.55
N THR A 161 -43.80 18.90 38.25
CA THR A 161 -42.85 18.45 39.27
C THR A 161 -42.57 16.97 39.03
N VAL A 162 -41.29 16.62 38.91
CA VAL A 162 -40.82 15.26 38.61
C VAL A 162 -39.85 14.78 39.68
N GLU A 163 -39.95 13.49 40.00
CA GLU A 163 -38.96 12.79 40.82
C GLU A 163 -37.68 12.58 39.98
N GLY A 164 -36.52 12.95 40.51
CA GLY A 164 -35.23 12.76 39.85
C GLY A 164 -34.11 12.49 40.86
N SER A 165 -32.89 12.88 40.51
CA SER A 165 -31.73 12.80 41.39
C SER A 165 -30.65 13.77 40.93
N ALA A 166 -29.71 14.13 41.79
CA ALA A 166 -28.55 14.90 41.36
C ALA A 166 -27.24 14.44 42.00
N LYS A 167 -26.19 14.38 41.16
CA LYS A 167 -24.82 14.05 41.58
C LYS A 167 -23.99 15.32 41.68
N LEU A 168 -23.53 15.64 42.89
CA LEU A 168 -22.61 16.75 43.16
C LEU A 168 -21.15 16.33 42.91
N SER A 169 -20.37 17.22 42.33
CA SER A 169 -18.92 17.12 42.15
C SER A 169 -18.23 18.36 42.74
N THR A 170 -17.41 18.18 43.77
CA THR A 170 -16.63 19.23 44.44
C THR A 170 -15.28 19.53 43.77
N SER A 171 -14.82 18.64 42.89
CA SER A 171 -13.68 18.85 42.00
C SER A 171 -14.19 18.97 40.57
N THR A 172 -14.01 20.14 39.97
CA THR A 172 -14.47 20.49 38.62
C THR A 172 -13.63 21.63 38.06
N PRO A 173 -13.30 21.68 36.75
CA PRO A 173 -12.63 22.84 36.14
C PRO A 173 -13.47 24.13 36.22
N TRP A 174 -14.80 24.00 36.11
CA TRP A 174 -15.74 25.07 35.76
C TRP A 174 -16.23 25.95 36.93
N GLY A 175 -15.96 25.55 38.17
CA GLY A 175 -16.40 26.26 39.36
C GLY A 175 -15.85 25.65 40.64
N ASP A 176 -16.55 25.88 41.76
CA ASP A 176 -16.36 25.16 43.02
C ASP A 176 -17.23 23.91 43.12
N TYR A 177 -18.42 23.93 42.51
CA TYR A 177 -19.40 22.85 42.57
C TYR A 177 -20.05 22.67 41.21
N LEU A 178 -20.10 21.43 40.72
CA LEU A 178 -20.88 21.04 39.54
C LEU A 178 -21.98 20.07 40.00
N LEU A 179 -23.22 20.30 39.56
CA LEU A 179 -24.36 19.46 39.93
C LEU A 179 -25.00 18.88 38.66
N ASN A 180 -24.92 17.56 38.48
CA ASN A 180 -25.55 16.90 37.33
C ASN A 180 -26.89 16.28 37.75
N VAL A 181 -27.98 16.89 37.28
CA VAL A 181 -29.38 16.51 37.56
C VAL A 181 -29.86 15.49 36.52
N THR A 182 -30.43 14.37 36.96
CA THR A 182 -31.14 13.41 36.09
C THR A 182 -32.54 13.92 35.79
N ASP A 183 -33.16 13.44 34.71
CA ASP A 183 -34.58 13.69 34.40
C ASP A 183 -34.98 15.18 34.18
N LYS A 184 -33.98 16.07 34.09
CA LYS A 184 -34.10 17.47 33.66
C LYS A 184 -34.76 17.60 32.28
N PRO A 185 -35.54 18.67 32.03
CA PRO A 185 -36.34 18.82 30.82
C PRO A 185 -35.50 18.92 29.54
N SER A 186 -36.04 18.38 28.45
CA SER A 186 -35.46 18.51 27.11
C SER A 186 -36.07 19.69 26.36
N GLY A 187 -35.27 20.70 26.03
CA GLY A 187 -35.72 21.86 25.25
C GLY A 187 -34.83 23.08 25.50
N ILE A 188 -35.37 24.26 25.21
CA ILE A 188 -34.73 25.53 25.58
C ILE A 188 -34.94 25.73 27.09
N ILE A 189 -33.83 25.83 27.81
CA ILE A 189 -33.79 26.22 29.22
C ILE A 189 -33.41 27.70 29.23
N TYR A 190 -34.29 28.56 29.75
CA TYR A 190 -34.02 30.00 29.87
C TYR A 190 -33.38 30.34 31.22
N GLY A 191 -33.65 29.54 32.24
CA GLY A 191 -33.07 29.72 33.56
C GLY A 191 -33.14 28.45 34.41
N ILE A 192 -32.32 28.42 35.46
CA ILE A 192 -32.31 27.37 36.48
C ILE A 192 -32.25 28.06 37.85
N ILE A 193 -33.09 27.61 38.78
CA ILE A 193 -33.09 28.02 40.18
C ILE A 193 -32.83 26.77 41.03
N ILE A 194 -31.84 26.86 41.92
CA ILE A 194 -31.58 25.86 42.95
C ILE A 194 -32.37 26.25 44.19
N ASP A 195 -33.20 25.33 44.69
CA ASP A 195 -33.96 25.46 45.93
C ASP A 195 -33.34 24.63 47.05
N THR A 196 -33.36 25.17 48.27
CA THR A 196 -32.71 24.57 49.44
C THR A 196 -33.67 24.37 50.61
N ALA A 197 -33.41 23.35 51.43
CA ALA A 197 -34.28 22.91 52.52
C ALA A 197 -34.59 23.97 53.60
N ASP A 198 -33.83 25.07 53.66
CA ASP A 198 -34.08 26.21 54.54
C ASP A 198 -34.85 27.37 53.87
N GLY A 199 -35.34 27.16 52.64
CA GLY A 199 -36.09 28.13 51.84
C GLY A 199 -35.22 29.08 51.00
N GLY A 200 -33.92 28.85 50.89
CA GLY A 200 -33.03 29.66 50.04
C GLY A 200 -33.17 29.31 48.54
N LYS A 201 -33.19 30.35 47.70
CA LYS A 201 -33.21 30.25 46.23
C LYS A 201 -31.96 30.87 45.59
N TYR A 202 -31.43 30.21 44.57
CA TYR A 202 -30.20 30.61 43.87
C TYR A 202 -30.36 30.46 42.35
N ALA A 203 -30.41 31.58 41.62
CA ALA A 203 -30.56 31.58 40.16
C ALA A 203 -29.21 31.46 39.43
N LEU A 204 -29.22 30.77 38.28
CA LEU A 204 -28.05 30.51 37.45
C LEU A 204 -28.15 31.21 36.09
N ARG A 205 -27.01 31.62 35.51
CA ARG A 205 -26.93 32.32 34.21
C ARG A 205 -26.27 31.46 33.13
N HIS A 206 -26.65 31.65 31.87
CA HIS A 206 -25.97 30.97 30.75
C HIS A 206 -24.49 31.32 30.69
N GLU A 207 -23.70 30.35 30.19
CA GLU A 207 -22.27 30.46 29.88
C GLU A 207 -21.34 30.60 31.10
N GLN A 208 -21.73 31.37 32.13
CA GLN A 208 -21.04 31.39 33.44
C GLN A 208 -21.47 30.24 34.36
N ASN A 209 -22.74 29.83 34.35
CA ASN A 209 -23.25 28.72 35.16
C ASN A 209 -23.83 27.57 34.34
N ILE A 210 -24.67 27.86 33.33
CA ILE A 210 -25.44 26.87 32.57
C ILE A 210 -24.79 26.63 31.20
N TRP A 211 -24.58 25.36 30.84
CA TRP A 211 -24.15 24.93 29.50
C TRP A 211 -25.03 23.81 28.93
N ARG A 212 -24.54 23.21 27.83
CA ARG A 212 -25.22 22.25 26.94
C ARG A 212 -26.20 21.32 27.66
N GLY A 213 -27.50 21.51 27.39
CA GLY A 213 -28.55 20.61 27.86
C GLY A 213 -28.85 20.68 29.36
N GLY A 214 -28.58 21.82 30.02
CA GLY A 214 -28.92 22.01 31.43
C GLY A 214 -27.97 21.33 32.41
N GLU A 215 -26.71 21.15 32.02
CA GLU A 215 -25.62 20.91 32.97
C GLU A 215 -25.13 22.25 33.54
N PHE A 216 -24.75 22.28 34.82
CA PHE A 216 -24.37 23.55 35.47
C PHE A 216 -23.37 23.44 36.63
N SER A 217 -22.66 24.55 36.88
CA SER A 217 -21.78 24.77 38.03
C SER A 217 -21.83 26.20 38.55
N TRP A 218 -21.37 26.39 39.78
CA TRP A 218 -21.15 27.71 40.37
C TRP A 218 -19.82 27.74 41.15
N SER A 219 -19.33 28.95 41.41
CA SER A 219 -18.31 29.22 42.41
C SER A 219 -18.98 29.76 43.68
N SER A 220 -18.42 29.46 44.84
CA SER A 220 -18.81 30.07 46.12
C SER A 220 -17.69 30.93 46.72
N GLY A 221 -16.71 31.31 45.89
CA GLY A 221 -15.63 32.25 46.22
C GLY A 221 -14.28 31.62 46.53
N ILE A 222 -14.13 30.29 46.39
CA ILE A 222 -12.83 29.62 46.52
C ILE A 222 -12.15 29.56 45.16
N LYS A 223 -12.89 29.28 44.09
CA LYS A 223 -12.45 29.52 42.71
C LYS A 223 -13.00 30.83 42.16
N THR A 224 -12.16 31.85 42.03
CA THR A 224 -12.55 33.15 41.44
C THR A 224 -12.37 33.22 39.92
N VAL A 225 -11.62 32.27 39.32
CA VAL A 225 -11.30 32.24 37.89
C VAL A 225 -11.41 30.80 37.36
N GLU A 226 -12.05 30.60 36.21
CA GLU A 226 -12.19 29.27 35.56
C GLU A 226 -11.01 28.93 34.62
N ALA A 227 -10.98 27.70 34.11
CA ALA A 227 -9.82 27.14 33.40
C ALA A 227 -9.44 27.87 32.10
N HIS A 228 -10.33 28.70 31.56
CA HIS A 228 -10.04 29.58 30.40
C HIS A 228 -9.71 31.04 30.76
N GLY A 229 -9.63 31.38 32.05
CA GLY A 229 -9.24 32.73 32.52
C GLY A 229 -10.38 33.71 32.76
N ASN A 230 -11.64 33.30 32.62
CA ASN A 230 -12.80 34.15 32.96
C ASN A 230 -12.96 34.29 34.48
N TYR A 231 -13.34 35.49 34.93
CA TYR A 231 -13.82 35.73 36.28
C TYR A 231 -15.18 35.05 36.50
N LEU A 232 -15.32 34.36 37.63
CA LEU A 232 -16.60 33.81 38.08
C LEU A 232 -17.21 34.75 39.10
N GLU A 233 -18.43 35.25 38.85
CA GLU A 233 -19.22 35.93 39.88
C GLU A 233 -19.78 34.88 40.86
N TYR A 234 -19.45 35.04 42.14
CA TYR A 234 -19.66 34.00 43.16
C TYR A 234 -20.41 34.49 44.40
N GLU A 235 -20.52 35.81 44.57
CA GLU A 235 -21.06 36.49 45.76
C GLU A 235 -22.46 35.98 46.12
N ASN A 236 -23.28 35.73 45.08
CA ASN A 236 -24.65 35.24 45.18
C ASN A 236 -24.76 33.79 45.69
N PHE A 237 -23.68 33.00 45.61
CA PHE A 237 -23.63 31.57 45.95
C PHE A 237 -22.71 31.26 47.14
N VAL A 238 -22.07 32.25 47.77
CA VAL A 238 -21.26 32.05 49.00
C VAL A 238 -22.10 31.38 50.09
N THR A 239 -23.37 31.78 50.22
CA THR A 239 -24.31 31.25 51.24
C THR A 239 -24.93 29.91 50.90
N LEU A 240 -24.66 29.33 49.71
CA LEU A 240 -25.09 27.99 49.33
C LEU A 240 -24.20 26.90 49.95
N MET A 241 -22.98 27.25 50.38
CA MET A 241 -22.10 26.34 51.12
C MET A 241 -22.70 25.96 52.47
N GLY A 242 -22.73 24.67 52.79
CA GLY A 242 -23.28 24.13 54.03
C GLY A 242 -24.81 23.99 54.04
N LYS A 243 -25.48 24.21 52.90
CA LYS A 243 -26.93 23.97 52.73
C LYS A 243 -27.21 22.61 52.09
N THR A 244 -28.46 22.18 52.20
CA THR A 244 -29.00 21.03 51.45
C THR A 244 -29.90 21.53 50.34
N VAL A 245 -29.57 21.22 49.10
CA VAL A 245 -30.47 21.35 47.94
C VAL A 245 -31.54 20.26 48.02
N THR A 246 -32.78 20.63 47.71
CA THR A 246 -33.93 19.71 47.64
C THR A 246 -34.48 19.63 46.22
N ASP A 247 -34.57 20.77 45.54
CA ASP A 247 -35.21 20.87 44.24
C ASP A 247 -34.34 21.69 43.27
N VAL A 248 -34.46 21.39 41.98
CA VAL A 248 -33.89 22.19 40.90
C VAL A 248 -35.00 22.56 39.92
N GLN A 249 -35.34 23.83 39.87
CA GLN A 249 -36.42 24.38 39.04
C GLN A 249 -35.86 24.95 37.73
N PHE A 250 -36.28 24.36 36.62
CA PHE A 250 -35.93 24.80 35.27
C PHE A 250 -37.05 25.68 34.70
N ILE A 251 -36.69 26.83 34.12
CA ILE A 251 -37.62 27.69 33.39
C ILE A 251 -37.47 27.38 31.90
N THR A 252 -38.55 26.93 31.25
CA THR A 252 -38.57 26.48 29.86
C THR A 252 -39.56 27.30 29.02
N ALA A 253 -39.74 26.94 27.74
CA ALA A 253 -40.77 27.53 26.88
C ALA A 253 -42.20 27.09 27.27
N ASP A 254 -42.35 25.87 27.78
CA ASP A 254 -43.64 25.28 28.13
C ASP A 254 -44.08 25.61 29.57
N GLY A 255 -43.14 25.94 30.46
CA GLY A 255 -43.42 26.29 31.86
C GLY A 255 -42.24 26.07 32.81
N TYR A 256 -42.56 25.99 34.10
CA TYR A 256 -41.65 25.48 35.12
C TYR A 256 -41.63 23.94 35.09
N VAL A 257 -40.43 23.36 35.10
CA VAL A 257 -40.24 21.93 35.42
C VAL A 257 -39.36 21.87 36.65
N THR A 258 -39.93 21.42 37.78
CA THR A 258 -39.21 21.29 39.05
C THR A 258 -38.79 19.84 39.25
N VAL A 259 -37.50 19.58 39.40
CA VAL A 259 -36.97 18.24 39.71
C VAL A 259 -36.70 18.16 41.21
N ASP A 260 -37.42 17.29 41.92
CA ASP A 260 -37.00 16.87 43.27
C ASP A 260 -35.75 16.00 43.11
N VAL A 261 -34.64 16.41 43.72
CA VAL A 261 -33.34 15.74 43.62
C VAL A 261 -32.97 14.98 44.91
N GLY A 262 -33.90 14.91 45.86
CA GLY A 262 -33.65 14.46 47.22
C GLY A 262 -32.74 15.42 47.99
N ASN A 263 -32.20 14.94 49.12
CA ASN A 263 -31.35 15.77 49.98
C ASN A 263 -29.89 15.78 49.50
N VAL A 264 -29.51 16.76 48.67
CA VAL A 264 -28.13 16.93 48.20
C VAL A 264 -27.41 18.01 49.02
N TYR A 265 -26.59 17.58 49.98
CA TYR A 265 -25.78 18.48 50.79
C TYR A 265 -24.63 19.11 49.98
N ILE A 266 -24.47 20.44 50.07
CA ILE A 266 -23.37 21.21 49.49
C ILE A 266 -22.28 21.37 50.57
N PRO A 267 -21.19 20.59 50.55
CA PRO A 267 -20.23 20.58 51.64
C PRO A 267 -19.39 21.86 51.66
N VAL A 268 -19.04 22.32 52.85
CA VAL A 268 -18.32 23.58 53.05
C VAL A 268 -16.90 23.48 52.49
N LYS A 269 -16.49 24.48 51.69
CA LYS A 269 -15.10 24.71 51.29
C LYS A 269 -14.49 25.87 52.08
N PHE A 270 -13.17 25.94 52.06
CA PHE A 270 -12.35 26.94 52.74
C PHE A 270 -11.07 27.20 51.93
N ASP A 271 -10.38 28.30 52.23
CA ASP A 271 -9.04 28.58 51.68
C ASP A 271 -8.00 27.77 52.47
N GLY A 272 -7.50 26.70 51.86
CA GLY A 272 -6.65 25.69 52.50
C GLY A 272 -6.73 24.33 51.82
N GLY A 273 -5.92 23.37 52.25
CA GLY A 273 -5.87 22.04 51.67
C GLY A 273 -4.75 21.16 52.23
N VAL A 274 -4.39 20.14 51.46
CA VAL A 274 -3.24 19.27 51.72
C VAL A 274 -2.26 19.29 50.55
N SER A 275 -1.01 18.95 50.81
CA SER A 275 -0.02 18.64 49.78
C SER A 275 0.89 17.50 50.23
N VAL A 276 1.43 16.76 49.26
CA VAL A 276 2.42 15.70 49.45
C VAL A 276 3.55 15.99 48.47
N ALA A 277 4.80 15.95 48.94
CA ALA A 277 5.95 16.13 48.05
C ALA A 277 6.19 14.87 47.22
N ASN A 278 6.71 15.02 46.00
CA ASN A 278 7.26 13.89 45.25
C ASN A 278 8.38 13.24 46.09
N THR A 279 8.39 11.91 46.15
CA THR A 279 9.33 11.14 46.98
C THR A 279 9.78 9.89 46.24
N ALA A 280 10.97 9.40 46.51
CA ALA A 280 11.45 8.16 45.89
C ALA A 280 10.68 6.94 46.43
N VAL A 281 10.41 5.95 45.58
CA VAL A 281 9.85 4.65 45.98
C VAL A 281 10.67 4.04 47.14
N SER A 282 12.00 4.14 47.05
CA SER A 282 12.96 3.65 48.04
C SER A 282 12.90 4.37 49.41
N ALA A 283 12.15 5.46 49.54
CA ALA A 283 11.91 6.10 50.83
C ALA A 283 10.88 5.35 51.71
N GLY A 284 9.99 4.54 51.09
CA GLY A 284 8.93 3.78 51.78
C GLY A 284 7.90 4.61 52.55
N LYS A 285 7.95 5.94 52.45
CA LYS A 285 7.09 6.88 53.18
C LYS A 285 6.93 8.22 52.46
N ALA A 286 5.85 8.92 52.78
CA ALA A 286 5.65 10.33 52.46
C ALA A 286 5.03 11.08 53.64
N ASP A 287 5.32 12.38 53.73
CA ASP A 287 4.80 13.28 54.77
C ASP A 287 3.68 14.16 54.15
N ILE A 288 2.60 14.39 54.89
CA ILE A 288 1.40 15.14 54.45
C ILE A 288 1.44 16.54 55.08
N VAL A 289 1.58 17.57 54.25
CA VAL A 289 1.51 18.97 54.70
C VAL A 289 0.05 19.43 54.65
N LYS A 290 -0.45 19.98 55.76
CA LYS A 290 -1.75 20.64 55.88
C LYS A 290 -1.56 22.15 55.94
N ASP A 291 -2.39 22.90 55.22
CA ASP A 291 -2.51 24.36 55.36
C ASP A 291 -3.97 24.78 55.35
N GLY A 292 -4.34 25.80 56.14
CA GLY A 292 -5.73 26.30 56.28
C GLY A 292 -6.79 25.32 56.82
N VAL A 293 -6.48 24.04 57.02
CA VAL A 293 -7.46 22.99 57.37
C VAL A 293 -8.15 23.26 58.73
N PRO A 294 -9.50 23.32 58.80
CA PRO A 294 -10.25 23.55 60.03
C PRO A 294 -10.00 22.50 61.12
N ALA A 295 -9.98 22.94 62.38
CA ALA A 295 -9.72 22.08 63.54
C ALA A 295 -10.83 21.04 63.83
N ASP A 296 -12.00 21.17 63.22
CA ASP A 296 -13.11 20.20 63.27
C ASP A 296 -13.25 19.36 61.99
N TYR A 297 -12.35 19.52 61.01
CA TYR A 297 -12.23 18.64 59.85
C TYR A 297 -11.69 17.27 60.30
N LYS A 298 -12.50 16.22 60.22
CA LYS A 298 -12.14 14.89 60.70
C LYS A 298 -11.56 14.05 59.57
N ALA A 299 -10.29 14.30 59.26
CA ALA A 299 -9.56 13.66 58.17
C ALA A 299 -9.61 12.11 58.22
N ASP A 300 -10.12 11.53 57.15
CA ASP A 300 -10.02 10.11 56.78
C ASP A 300 -9.26 10.01 55.45
N TYR A 301 -8.22 9.18 55.39
CA TYR A 301 -7.22 9.24 54.31
C TYR A 301 -7.24 8.01 53.42
N SER A 302 -7.06 8.22 52.11
CA SER A 302 -6.75 7.16 51.16
C SER A 302 -5.83 7.67 50.04
N VAL A 303 -5.03 6.78 49.45
CA VAL A 303 -4.34 7.04 48.17
C VAL A 303 -4.91 6.07 47.15
N GLU A 304 -5.33 6.57 46.00
CA GLU A 304 -5.82 5.71 44.92
C GLU A 304 -4.66 4.93 44.29
N GLY A 305 -4.81 3.60 44.19
CA GLY A 305 -3.80 2.70 43.60
C GLY A 305 -2.60 2.38 44.49
N LEU A 306 -2.61 2.71 45.79
CA LEU A 306 -1.49 2.47 46.71
C LEU A 306 -1.97 1.94 48.07
N GLU A 307 -1.42 0.82 48.53
CA GLU A 307 -1.66 0.31 49.89
C GLU A 307 -0.84 1.09 50.93
N ALA A 308 -1.40 2.21 51.38
CA ALA A 308 -0.78 3.13 52.33
C ALA A 308 -1.25 2.88 53.78
N GLN A 309 -0.32 2.90 54.74
CA GLN A 309 -0.60 2.89 56.18
C GLN A 309 -0.36 4.28 56.77
N PHE A 310 -1.42 4.91 57.31
CA PHE A 310 -1.39 6.31 57.76
C PHE A 310 -1.03 6.45 59.25
N TYR A 311 -0.12 7.38 59.55
CA TYR A 311 0.38 7.69 60.90
C TYR A 311 0.28 9.20 61.19
N GLY A 312 -0.96 9.70 61.25
CA GLY A 312 -1.27 11.11 61.54
C GLY A 312 -1.10 12.00 60.31
N ASP A 313 0.05 12.65 60.18
CA ASP A 313 0.39 13.58 59.09
C ASP A 313 1.50 12.99 58.18
N SER A 314 1.57 11.66 58.09
CA SER A 314 2.45 10.91 57.20
C SER A 314 1.86 9.54 56.90
N PHE A 315 2.40 8.85 55.90
CA PHE A 315 2.06 7.45 55.60
C PHE A 315 3.28 6.66 55.11
N THR A 316 3.26 5.35 55.35
CA THR A 316 4.23 4.40 54.77
C THR A 316 3.56 3.55 53.69
N PHE A 317 4.37 3.02 52.78
CA PHE A 317 3.94 2.12 51.70
C PHE A 317 5.03 1.08 51.45
N GLU A 318 4.62 -0.12 51.02
CA GLU A 318 5.52 -1.21 50.62
C GLU A 318 5.20 -1.62 49.17
N ASN A 319 6.21 -2.08 48.42
CA ASN A 319 6.08 -2.55 47.04
C ASN A 319 5.37 -1.58 46.07
N ALA A 320 5.55 -0.27 46.28
CA ALA A 320 4.92 0.77 45.46
C ALA A 320 5.62 0.95 44.10
N SER A 321 4.85 1.00 43.02
CA SER A 321 5.37 1.30 41.69
C SER A 321 5.77 2.78 41.56
N ALA A 322 6.70 3.09 40.64
CA ALA A 322 6.94 4.47 40.22
C ALA A 322 5.76 4.99 39.36
N GLY A 323 5.35 6.25 39.55
CA GLY A 323 4.21 6.82 38.82
C GLY A 323 3.55 8.01 39.52
N SER A 324 2.37 8.42 39.02
CA SER A 324 1.55 9.47 39.65
C SER A 324 0.45 8.88 40.54
N TYR A 325 0.30 9.46 41.73
CA TYR A 325 -0.65 9.06 42.76
C TYR A 325 -1.46 10.28 43.23
N THR A 326 -2.66 10.04 43.77
CA THR A 326 -3.47 11.10 44.38
C THR A 326 -3.92 10.68 45.78
N LEU A 327 -3.47 11.45 46.78
CA LEU A 327 -4.02 11.44 48.12
C LEU A 327 -5.42 12.07 48.07
N THR A 328 -6.40 11.36 48.61
CA THR A 328 -7.73 11.88 48.94
C THR A 328 -7.87 11.94 50.46
N VAL A 329 -8.40 13.05 50.96
CA VAL A 329 -8.72 13.23 52.38
C VAL A 329 -10.19 13.60 52.48
N LYS A 330 -10.95 12.83 53.22
CA LYS A 330 -12.38 13.05 53.43
C LYS A 330 -12.63 13.62 54.81
N ASP A 331 -13.70 14.38 54.97
CA ASP A 331 -14.22 14.70 56.29
C ASP A 331 -15.18 13.59 56.73
N ALA A 332 -14.76 12.79 57.71
CA ALA A 332 -15.59 11.71 58.29
C ALA A 332 -16.77 12.23 59.14
N ASN A 333 -17.00 13.55 59.17
CA ASN A 333 -18.26 14.17 59.64
C ASN A 333 -19.20 14.56 58.48
N GLY A 334 -18.74 14.55 57.22
CA GLY A 334 -19.51 14.91 56.02
C GLY A 334 -19.86 16.39 55.88
N LYS A 335 -19.23 17.29 56.65
CA LYS A 335 -19.49 18.73 56.67
C LYS A 335 -18.66 19.48 55.62
N TYR A 336 -17.40 19.10 55.49
CA TYR A 336 -16.44 19.73 54.58
C TYR A 336 -16.26 18.95 53.29
N ALA A 337 -15.79 19.62 52.24
CA ALA A 337 -15.45 18.96 50.99
C ALA A 337 -14.22 18.05 51.14
N ASP A 338 -14.20 16.95 50.38
CA ASP A 338 -13.00 16.12 50.21
C ASP A 338 -11.85 16.98 49.65
N LEU A 339 -10.68 16.89 50.27
CA LEU A 339 -9.43 17.49 49.81
C LEU A 339 -8.65 16.46 48.98
N SER A 340 -7.82 16.91 48.05
CA SER A 340 -6.90 16.02 47.35
C SER A 340 -5.56 16.68 47.00
N ALA A 341 -4.53 15.85 46.87
CA ALA A 341 -3.21 16.24 46.41
C ALA A 341 -2.61 15.17 45.51
N SER A 342 -2.22 15.53 44.30
CA SER A 342 -1.46 14.66 43.40
C SER A 342 0.04 14.80 43.66
N PHE A 343 0.74 13.67 43.69
CA PHE A 343 2.20 13.58 43.90
C PHE A 343 2.76 12.42 43.05
N GLN A 344 4.08 12.37 42.89
CA GLN A 344 4.75 11.28 42.19
C GLN A 344 5.61 10.45 43.14
N LEU A 345 5.56 9.13 42.97
CA LEU A 345 6.59 8.23 43.47
C LEU A 345 7.65 8.07 42.38
N THR A 346 8.90 8.40 42.69
CA THR A 346 9.99 8.43 41.71
C THR A 346 10.97 7.27 41.85
N THR A 347 11.62 6.89 40.77
CA THR A 347 12.86 6.11 40.80
C THR A 347 13.85 6.58 39.73
N ALA A 348 15.14 6.41 40.02
CA ALA A 348 16.22 6.52 39.05
C ALA A 348 16.47 5.21 38.28
N ASP A 349 15.88 4.10 38.74
CA ASP A 349 16.02 2.78 38.12
C ASP A 349 15.32 2.72 36.76
N MET A 350 15.92 2.00 35.80
CA MET A 350 15.41 1.87 34.43
C MET A 350 15.09 0.40 34.13
N PRO A 351 13.81 -0.01 34.17
CA PRO A 351 13.41 -1.41 33.97
C PRO A 351 13.27 -1.81 32.50
N ALA A 352 13.45 -0.85 31.58
CA ALA A 352 13.30 -1.05 30.14
C ALA A 352 14.63 -0.88 29.41
N VAL A 353 14.95 -1.80 28.50
CA VAL A 353 16.03 -1.69 27.52
C VAL A 353 15.44 -1.85 26.12
N TYR A 354 16.01 -1.19 25.12
CA TYR A 354 15.58 -1.37 23.73
C TYR A 354 16.29 -2.59 23.12
N ASP A 355 15.51 -3.48 22.51
CA ASP A 355 15.92 -4.69 21.82
C ASP A 355 15.78 -4.46 20.31
N ASP A 356 16.91 -4.31 19.63
CA ASP A 356 16.93 -3.94 18.21
C ASP A 356 16.46 -5.11 17.32
N GLU A 357 16.78 -6.36 17.65
CA GLU A 357 16.30 -7.55 16.94
C GLU A 357 14.77 -7.65 16.94
N LYS A 358 14.12 -7.29 18.07
CA LYS A 358 12.65 -7.31 18.22
C LYS A 358 11.98 -5.98 17.85
N GLY A 359 12.75 -4.91 17.65
CA GLY A 359 12.22 -3.56 17.44
C GLY A 359 11.34 -3.08 18.61
N ALA A 360 11.66 -3.46 19.85
CA ALA A 360 10.76 -3.31 20.99
C ALA A 360 11.50 -2.98 22.31
N LEU A 361 10.77 -2.44 23.29
CA LEU A 361 11.23 -2.31 24.68
C LEU A 361 11.06 -3.65 25.40
N THR A 362 12.14 -4.14 26.02
CA THR A 362 12.18 -5.40 26.78
C THR A 362 12.71 -5.16 28.20
N THR A 363 12.59 -6.18 29.07
CA THR A 363 12.95 -6.08 30.48
C THR A 363 14.46 -5.99 30.67
N ALA A 364 14.93 -4.94 31.35
CA ALA A 364 16.34 -4.77 31.69
C ALA A 364 16.82 -5.81 32.72
N GLU A 365 18.12 -6.12 32.73
CA GLU A 365 18.70 -7.10 33.66
C GLU A 365 18.45 -6.71 35.12
N GLY A 366 17.86 -7.63 35.89
CA GLY A 366 17.53 -7.44 37.31
C GLY A 366 16.10 -6.96 37.59
N PHE A 367 15.31 -6.63 36.57
CA PHE A 367 13.91 -6.17 36.69
C PHE A 367 12.90 -7.25 36.30
N THR A 368 11.63 -7.01 36.60
CA THR A 368 10.51 -7.89 36.23
C THR A 368 9.72 -7.35 35.04
N GLU A 369 8.93 -8.22 34.41
CA GLU A 369 7.98 -7.84 33.37
C GLU A 369 6.90 -6.86 33.89
N GLU A 370 6.59 -6.88 35.19
CA GLU A 370 5.68 -5.92 35.82
C GLU A 370 6.28 -4.51 35.89
N ASP A 371 7.60 -4.40 36.17
CA ASP A 371 8.33 -3.12 36.15
C ASP A 371 8.36 -2.51 34.73
N LEU A 372 8.63 -3.34 33.71
CA LEU A 372 8.57 -2.94 32.30
C LEU A 372 7.18 -2.44 31.91
N ASN A 373 6.13 -3.21 32.23
CA ASN A 373 4.74 -2.83 31.95
C ASN A 373 4.36 -1.54 32.67
N ASN A 374 4.82 -1.32 33.90
CA ASN A 374 4.61 -0.07 34.61
C ASN A 374 5.37 1.12 33.96
N PHE A 375 6.58 0.92 33.45
CA PHE A 375 7.30 1.94 32.66
C PHE A 375 6.53 2.30 31.39
N ILE A 376 6.16 1.31 30.57
CA ILE A 376 5.41 1.50 29.31
C ILE A 376 4.09 2.25 29.56
N LYS A 377 3.33 1.85 30.59
CA LYS A 377 2.09 2.49 31.03
C LYS A 377 2.27 3.96 31.44
N ASN A 378 3.42 4.32 31.99
CA ASN A 378 3.71 5.68 32.46
C ASN A 378 4.38 6.59 31.41
N ILE A 379 4.68 6.09 30.20
CA ILE A 379 5.26 6.91 29.11
C ILE A 379 4.37 8.15 28.88
N SER A 380 4.93 9.33 29.12
CA SER A 380 4.24 10.62 28.95
C SER A 380 4.52 11.22 27.58
N SER A 381 5.74 11.06 27.09
CA SER A 381 6.19 11.55 25.80
C SER A 381 7.35 10.74 25.24
N VAL A 382 7.44 10.71 23.91
CA VAL A 382 8.55 10.12 23.17
C VAL A 382 9.10 11.18 22.23
N SER A 383 10.41 11.41 22.29
CA SER A 383 11.15 12.27 21.37
C SER A 383 11.64 11.43 20.20
N VAL A 384 11.49 11.92 18.97
CA VAL A 384 12.09 11.34 17.76
C VAL A 384 12.82 12.47 17.05
N GLU A 385 14.12 12.29 16.76
CA GLU A 385 14.99 13.32 16.16
C GLU A 385 14.98 14.64 16.98
N GLY A 386 14.93 14.51 18.31
CA GLY A 386 14.85 15.64 19.25
C GLY A 386 13.48 16.35 19.32
N LYS A 387 12.49 15.94 18.52
CA LYS A 387 11.12 16.48 18.56
C LYS A 387 10.23 15.61 19.44
N ALA A 388 9.75 16.17 20.54
CA ALA A 388 8.85 15.50 21.48
C ALA A 388 7.40 15.35 20.94
N TYR A 389 6.82 14.19 21.18
CA TYR A 389 5.42 13.85 20.92
C TYR A 389 4.78 13.31 22.20
N SER A 390 3.59 13.79 22.55
CA SER A 390 2.83 13.27 23.70
C SER A 390 2.29 11.88 23.42
N ALA A 391 2.49 10.94 24.33
CA ALA A 391 2.01 9.55 24.20
C ALA A 391 0.53 9.39 24.60
N SER A 392 -0.03 10.35 25.36
CA SER A 392 -1.42 10.37 25.79
C SER A 392 -2.05 11.78 25.71
N GLY A 393 -3.39 11.85 25.76
CA GLY A 393 -4.15 13.09 25.65
C GLY A 393 -4.63 13.42 24.22
N ARG A 394 -5.24 14.61 24.07
CA ARG A 394 -5.85 15.04 22.80
C ARG A 394 -4.76 15.47 21.81
N GLY A 395 -4.66 14.76 20.68
CA GLY A 395 -3.60 14.98 19.68
C GLY A 395 -2.31 14.21 19.95
N ALA A 396 -2.34 13.23 20.87
CA ALA A 396 -1.23 12.32 21.11
C ALA A 396 -0.83 11.53 19.86
N THR A 397 0.47 11.22 19.74
CA THR A 397 1.02 10.30 18.73
C THR A 397 1.65 9.14 19.47
N LYS A 398 1.05 7.94 19.37
CA LYS A 398 1.66 6.73 19.93
C LYS A 398 2.83 6.32 19.05
N ILE A 399 3.99 6.15 19.68
CA ILE A 399 5.26 5.75 19.03
C ILE A 399 5.77 4.43 19.63
N VAL A 400 5.45 4.17 20.90
CA VAL A 400 5.63 2.88 21.58
C VAL A 400 4.25 2.26 21.80
N GLY A 401 4.11 0.97 21.53
CA GLY A 401 2.91 0.17 21.78
C GLY A 401 2.70 -0.15 23.26
N THR A 402 1.56 -0.74 23.59
CA THR A 402 1.27 -1.21 24.97
C THR A 402 2.04 -2.48 25.34
N ASP A 403 2.64 -3.11 24.34
CA ASP A 403 3.54 -4.26 24.34
C ASP A 403 5.03 -3.87 24.26
N GLY A 404 5.33 -2.56 24.19
CA GLY A 404 6.69 -2.04 24.04
C GLY A 404 7.20 -1.96 22.59
N VAL A 405 6.47 -2.46 21.59
CA VAL A 405 6.90 -2.46 20.18
C VAL A 405 6.92 -1.03 19.62
N ILE A 406 7.92 -0.70 18.79
CA ILE A 406 7.96 0.61 18.12
C ILE A 406 7.00 0.64 16.93
N ILE A 407 6.10 1.62 16.92
CA ILE A 407 5.05 1.79 15.90
C ILE A 407 5.65 2.53 14.69
N ASP A 408 6.36 1.79 13.83
CA ASP A 408 7.09 2.31 12.67
C ASP A 408 6.24 2.94 11.55
N SER A 409 4.92 2.72 11.61
CA SER A 409 3.89 3.37 10.80
C SER A 409 3.44 4.75 11.35
N ALA A 410 3.93 5.16 12.53
CA ALA A 410 3.60 6.46 13.10
C ALA A 410 4.18 7.62 12.27
N ALA A 411 3.47 8.75 12.25
CA ALA A 411 3.83 9.94 11.47
C ALA A 411 5.28 10.48 11.64
N PRO A 412 6.01 10.31 12.77
CA PRO A 412 7.41 10.73 12.88
C PRO A 412 8.37 9.96 11.96
N PHE A 413 8.00 8.76 11.50
CA PHE A 413 8.84 7.88 10.67
C PHE A 413 8.49 7.95 9.17
N ALA A 414 7.68 8.92 8.76
CA ALA A 414 7.14 9.02 7.41
C ALA A 414 8.17 9.49 6.35
N ASP A 415 9.36 9.92 6.77
CA ASP A 415 10.49 10.30 5.89
C ASP A 415 11.38 9.12 5.51
N ASN A 416 11.10 7.90 5.99
CA ASN A 416 11.76 6.64 5.58
C ASN A 416 13.30 6.66 5.67
N LYS A 417 13.86 7.32 6.70
CA LYS A 417 15.26 7.11 7.11
C LYS A 417 15.52 5.67 7.52
N ASP A 418 16.77 5.25 7.37
CA ASP A 418 17.26 3.95 7.86
C ASP A 418 17.15 3.83 9.39
N SER A 419 17.44 4.92 10.12
CA SER A 419 17.40 4.98 11.58
C SER A 419 16.99 6.34 12.14
N TYR A 420 16.61 6.35 13.42
CA TYR A 420 16.09 7.51 14.15
C TYR A 420 16.60 7.52 15.60
N GLU A 421 16.97 8.70 16.12
CA GLU A 421 17.28 8.85 17.54
C GLU A 421 15.99 9.02 18.37
N ILE A 422 15.77 8.12 19.33
CA ILE A 422 14.57 8.09 20.18
C ILE A 422 14.93 8.36 21.66
N GLU A 423 14.17 9.23 22.31
CA GLU A 423 14.15 9.35 23.78
C GLU A 423 12.76 9.05 24.34
N VAL A 424 12.61 8.08 25.23
CA VAL A 424 11.36 7.78 25.94
C VAL A 424 11.40 8.43 27.33
N THR A 425 10.36 9.19 27.66
CA THR A 425 10.17 9.84 28.97
C THR A 425 8.92 9.29 29.66
N ALA A 426 9.08 8.72 30.86
CA ALA A 426 7.99 8.13 31.64
C ALA A 426 7.78 8.83 32.98
N THR A 427 6.53 8.92 33.42
CA THR A 427 6.13 9.62 34.65
C THR A 427 6.56 8.81 35.88
N GLY A 428 7.25 9.45 36.83
CA GLY A 428 7.86 8.76 37.97
C GLY A 428 9.25 8.15 37.68
N PHE A 429 9.76 8.22 36.45
CA PHE A 429 11.12 7.77 36.13
C PHE A 429 12.00 9.00 35.91
N GLU A 430 13.08 9.11 36.71
CA GLU A 430 13.95 10.29 36.74
C GLU A 430 14.91 10.33 35.54
N ASN A 431 15.23 9.15 34.99
CA ASN A 431 16.07 8.99 33.80
C ASN A 431 15.20 8.75 32.55
N LYS A 432 15.63 9.30 31.41
CA LYS A 432 15.10 8.92 30.09
C LYS A 432 15.73 7.61 29.63
N LEU A 433 15.01 6.85 28.82
CA LEU A 433 15.60 5.78 28.00
C LEU A 433 15.93 6.36 26.62
N SER A 434 17.17 6.21 26.15
CA SER A 434 17.63 6.74 24.86
C SER A 434 18.24 5.63 24.02
N PHE A 435 17.86 5.55 22.74
CA PHE A 435 18.33 4.53 21.80
C PHE A 435 18.16 4.97 20.35
N THR A 436 18.99 4.43 19.47
CA THR A 436 18.81 4.47 18.02
C THR A 436 17.82 3.37 17.61
N TYR A 437 16.76 3.72 16.89
CA TYR A 437 15.81 2.77 16.30
C TYR A 437 16.11 2.60 14.81
N SER A 438 16.45 1.38 14.37
CA SER A 438 16.59 1.04 12.94
C SER A 438 15.22 0.64 12.37
N LYS A 439 14.78 1.30 11.29
CA LYS A 439 13.44 1.09 10.71
C LYS A 439 13.35 -0.14 9.82
N PHE A 440 14.41 -0.41 9.06
CA PHE A 440 14.41 -1.45 8.04
C PHE A 440 15.24 -2.67 8.45
N VAL A 441 14.78 -3.84 8.01
CA VAL A 441 15.58 -5.05 7.86
C VAL A 441 15.91 -5.17 6.37
N TYR A 442 17.19 -5.27 6.03
CA TYR A 442 17.61 -5.51 4.64
C TYR A 442 17.64 -7.01 4.35
N GLY A 443 17.62 -7.37 3.08
CA GLY A 443 17.67 -8.76 2.64
C GLY A 443 17.39 -8.90 1.15
N THR A 444 17.05 -10.10 0.69
CA THR A 444 16.62 -10.38 -0.70
C THR A 444 15.25 -11.02 -0.75
N MET A 445 14.49 -10.77 -1.81
CA MET A 445 13.18 -11.38 -2.08
C MET A 445 13.08 -11.85 -3.53
N ASN A 446 12.35 -12.94 -3.74
CA ASN A 446 12.00 -13.53 -5.04
C ASN A 446 10.75 -12.84 -5.63
N ILE A 447 10.93 -11.69 -6.28
CA ILE A 447 9.88 -10.79 -6.77
C ILE A 447 9.46 -11.17 -8.21
N PRO A 448 8.17 -11.40 -8.50
CA PRO A 448 7.67 -11.59 -9.87
C PRO A 448 7.90 -10.37 -10.79
N TYR A 449 8.07 -10.57 -12.10
CA TYR A 449 8.38 -9.45 -13.02
C TYR A 449 7.35 -8.31 -12.99
N ALA A 450 6.04 -8.61 -12.99
CA ALA A 450 5.01 -7.59 -12.89
C ALA A 450 5.15 -6.71 -11.64
N GLU A 451 5.40 -7.34 -10.48
CA GLU A 451 5.53 -6.64 -9.18
C GLU A 451 6.85 -5.87 -9.07
N PHE A 452 7.93 -6.40 -9.64
CA PHE A 452 9.24 -5.74 -9.67
C PHE A 452 9.20 -4.44 -10.49
N TYR A 453 8.54 -4.45 -11.66
CA TYR A 453 8.45 -3.32 -12.57
C TYR A 453 7.27 -2.37 -12.31
N ALA A 454 6.27 -2.76 -11.51
CA ALA A 454 5.03 -2.00 -11.30
C ALA A 454 5.23 -0.52 -10.92
N ALA A 455 6.19 -0.22 -10.05
CA ALA A 455 6.45 1.15 -9.61
C ALA A 455 7.28 1.98 -10.61
N GLU A 456 8.11 1.32 -11.43
CA GLU A 456 8.97 1.95 -12.45
C GLU A 456 8.14 2.37 -13.68
N LEU A 457 7.15 1.55 -14.04
CA LEU A 457 6.29 1.71 -15.21
C LEU A 457 5.10 2.63 -14.91
N LYS A 458 5.38 3.91 -14.66
CA LYS A 458 4.40 4.97 -14.35
C LYS A 458 3.40 5.20 -15.50
N GLU A 459 2.31 4.43 -15.47
CA GLU A 459 1.25 4.30 -16.48
C GLU A 459 1.71 3.74 -17.84
N ALA A 460 2.24 2.51 -17.83
CA ALA A 460 2.44 1.73 -19.07
C ALA A 460 1.14 1.06 -19.58
N PRO A 461 0.96 0.84 -20.90
CA PRO A 461 -0.20 0.14 -21.48
C PRO A 461 -0.34 -1.37 -21.14
N ASN A 462 0.51 -1.91 -20.26
CA ASN A 462 0.93 -3.32 -20.25
C ASN A 462 0.55 -4.10 -18.97
N ASP A 463 -0.61 -3.78 -18.37
CA ASP A 463 -1.13 -4.33 -17.10
C ASP A 463 -1.49 -5.84 -17.11
N SER A 464 -1.13 -6.61 -18.15
CA SER A 464 -1.62 -7.99 -18.34
C SER A 464 -0.63 -9.02 -18.91
N CYS A 465 0.65 -8.66 -19.12
CA CYS A 465 1.59 -9.50 -19.89
C CYS A 465 2.94 -9.83 -19.22
N LEU A 466 3.30 -9.22 -18.09
CA LEU A 466 4.62 -9.43 -17.45
C LEU A 466 4.65 -10.70 -16.58
N ASP A 467 4.48 -11.85 -17.22
CA ASP A 467 4.40 -13.17 -16.57
C ASP A 467 5.72 -13.99 -16.64
N ALA A 468 5.63 -15.27 -16.23
CA ALA A 468 6.75 -16.19 -16.02
C ALA A 468 7.18 -16.93 -17.31
N VAL A 469 8.24 -16.42 -17.94
CA VAL A 469 8.83 -16.93 -19.18
C VAL A 469 9.46 -18.32 -19.02
N SER A 470 9.29 -19.18 -20.02
CA SER A 470 9.85 -20.53 -20.08
C SER A 470 11.11 -20.57 -20.96
N SER A 471 12.23 -21.04 -20.40
CA SER A 471 13.48 -21.12 -21.16
C SER A 471 13.54 -22.36 -22.07
N ALA A 472 14.24 -22.28 -23.20
CA ALA A 472 14.25 -23.39 -24.16
C ALA A 472 14.91 -24.71 -23.69
N THR A 473 15.57 -24.76 -22.52
CA THR A 473 16.14 -25.99 -21.91
C THR A 473 16.34 -25.84 -20.40
N VAL A 474 16.04 -26.87 -19.60
CA VAL A 474 16.24 -26.89 -18.12
C VAL A 474 17.66 -26.46 -17.70
N THR A 475 18.68 -26.88 -18.45
CA THR A 475 20.12 -26.55 -18.24
C THR A 475 20.49 -25.08 -18.50
N LYS A 476 19.55 -24.22 -18.91
CA LYS A 476 19.70 -22.76 -18.90
C LYS A 476 19.27 -22.16 -17.56
N THR A 477 18.08 -22.54 -17.08
CA THR A 477 17.51 -22.08 -15.81
C THR A 477 18.31 -22.49 -14.58
N THR A 478 19.18 -23.50 -14.68
CA THR A 478 20.09 -23.89 -13.58
C THR A 478 21.40 -23.10 -13.55
N LYS A 479 21.59 -22.08 -14.41
CA LYS A 479 22.82 -21.25 -14.47
C LYS A 479 22.67 -19.92 -13.72
N ASN A 480 22.53 -20.05 -12.41
CA ASN A 480 22.42 -18.96 -11.46
C ASN A 480 23.68 -18.93 -10.59
N GLY A 481 24.55 -17.94 -10.79
CA GLY A 481 25.79 -17.80 -10.02
C GLY A 481 26.58 -16.55 -10.42
N LYS A 482 27.62 -16.18 -9.64
CA LYS A 482 28.31 -14.90 -9.86
C LYS A 482 29.10 -14.87 -11.17
N GLY A 483 28.72 -13.96 -12.08
CA GLY A 483 29.25 -13.90 -13.45
C GLY A 483 28.63 -14.92 -14.42
N GLU A 484 27.54 -15.60 -14.05
CA GLU A 484 26.75 -16.40 -14.98
C GLU A 484 25.73 -15.55 -15.76
N LEU A 485 25.00 -16.18 -16.69
CA LEU A 485 24.12 -15.49 -17.64
C LEU A 485 22.82 -14.93 -17.01
N PHE A 486 22.44 -15.45 -15.85
CA PHE A 486 21.14 -15.21 -15.20
C PHE A 486 21.28 -14.99 -13.67
N GLU A 487 22.38 -14.36 -13.24
CA GLU A 487 22.58 -13.95 -11.85
C GLU A 487 21.41 -13.07 -11.38
N GLY A 488 20.84 -13.35 -10.20
CA GLY A 488 19.68 -12.62 -9.69
C GLY A 488 18.32 -13.02 -10.27
N THR A 489 18.18 -14.13 -11.00
CA THR A 489 16.85 -14.60 -11.47
C THR A 489 16.15 -15.53 -10.47
N TYR A 490 14.86 -15.28 -10.24
CA TYR A 490 13.97 -16.17 -9.50
C TYR A 490 13.33 -17.18 -10.47
N ASN A 491 13.68 -18.45 -10.32
CA ASN A 491 13.22 -19.54 -11.18
C ASN A 491 12.95 -20.82 -10.37
N ASN A 492 12.25 -21.77 -10.98
CA ASN A 492 12.22 -23.16 -10.52
C ASN A 492 13.10 -24.00 -11.45
N ALA A 493 14.09 -24.67 -10.88
CA ALA A 493 14.82 -25.73 -11.58
C ALA A 493 13.87 -26.92 -11.79
N GLY A 494 13.64 -27.31 -13.06
CA GLY A 494 13.10 -28.63 -13.36
C GLY A 494 14.09 -29.71 -12.93
N GLU A 495 13.59 -30.88 -12.52
CA GLU A 495 14.45 -32.00 -12.12
C GLU A 495 15.39 -32.41 -13.27
N GLU A 496 16.62 -32.80 -12.94
CA GLU A 496 17.66 -33.08 -13.94
C GLU A 496 17.31 -34.36 -14.73
N GLY A 497 16.78 -34.16 -15.94
CA GLY A 497 16.22 -35.23 -16.78
C GLY A 497 14.70 -35.20 -16.97
N SER A 498 14.01 -34.18 -16.43
CA SER A 498 12.57 -33.97 -16.63
C SER A 498 12.25 -33.22 -17.94
N ASP A 499 11.15 -33.60 -18.60
CA ASP A 499 10.55 -32.83 -19.70
C ASP A 499 9.89 -31.52 -19.24
N THR A 500 9.85 -31.23 -17.93
CA THR A 500 9.29 -29.98 -17.41
C THR A 500 10.20 -28.78 -17.70
N VAL A 501 9.79 -27.96 -18.67
CA VAL A 501 10.49 -26.76 -19.10
C VAL A 501 10.65 -25.76 -17.94
N GLY A 502 11.90 -25.48 -17.56
CA GLY A 502 12.23 -24.54 -16.48
C GLY A 502 11.76 -23.11 -16.77
N LYS A 503 11.13 -22.48 -15.78
CA LYS A 503 10.53 -21.14 -15.87
C LYS A 503 11.22 -20.13 -14.94
N ILE A 504 11.42 -18.91 -15.46
CA ILE A 504 11.86 -17.73 -14.71
C ILE A 504 10.61 -16.91 -14.38
N TYR A 505 10.30 -16.77 -13.08
CA TYR A 505 9.12 -16.05 -12.60
C TYR A 505 9.40 -14.55 -12.37
N GLY A 506 10.67 -14.20 -12.15
CA GLY A 506 11.09 -12.83 -11.90
C GLY A 506 12.54 -12.77 -11.42
N VAL A 507 12.79 -11.97 -10.38
CA VAL A 507 14.14 -11.64 -9.90
C VAL A 507 14.29 -11.86 -8.40
N THR A 508 15.47 -12.28 -7.97
CA THR A 508 15.91 -12.31 -6.57
C THR A 508 16.63 -10.99 -6.28
N TYR A 509 15.91 -9.97 -5.85
CA TYR A 509 16.42 -8.59 -5.73
C TYR A 509 16.59 -8.14 -4.27
N PRO A 510 17.54 -7.23 -3.94
CA PRO A 510 17.67 -6.68 -2.60
C PRO A 510 16.50 -5.76 -2.21
N VAL A 511 16.12 -5.82 -0.94
CA VAL A 511 14.96 -5.11 -0.38
C VAL A 511 15.27 -4.48 0.97
N ALA A 512 14.47 -3.47 1.33
CA ALA A 512 14.35 -2.94 2.67
C ALA A 512 12.91 -3.11 3.16
N VAL A 513 12.70 -3.93 4.18
CA VAL A 513 11.39 -4.27 4.75
C VAL A 513 11.26 -3.58 6.10
N THR A 514 10.12 -2.95 6.44
CA THR A 514 9.94 -2.40 7.80
C THR A 514 9.89 -3.53 8.83
N ARG A 515 10.30 -3.27 10.08
CA ARG A 515 10.32 -4.33 11.12
C ARG A 515 8.94 -4.92 11.39
N SER A 516 7.88 -4.12 11.31
CA SER A 516 6.50 -4.62 11.32
C SER A 516 6.22 -5.60 10.17
N ALA A 517 6.52 -5.19 8.92
CA ALA A 517 6.27 -5.99 7.72
C ALA A 517 7.11 -7.27 7.63
N ALA A 518 8.34 -7.27 8.15
CA ALA A 518 9.23 -8.44 8.12
C ALA A 518 8.65 -9.66 8.85
N ALA A 519 7.82 -9.43 9.89
CA ALA A 519 7.09 -10.49 10.58
C ALA A 519 5.83 -10.97 9.84
N GLU A 520 5.24 -10.13 8.97
CA GLU A 520 4.01 -10.47 8.22
C GLU A 520 4.27 -11.24 6.91
N ILE A 521 5.43 -11.02 6.27
CA ILE A 521 5.76 -11.65 4.96
C ILE A 521 5.92 -13.18 5.06
N GLY A 522 6.46 -13.70 6.17
CA GLY A 522 6.67 -15.14 6.34
C GLY A 522 7.53 -15.77 5.24
N GLU A 523 7.10 -16.93 4.71
CA GLU A 523 7.77 -17.59 3.57
C GLU A 523 7.41 -16.95 2.21
N GLN A 524 6.49 -15.99 2.15
CA GLN A 524 6.06 -15.35 0.91
C GLN A 524 7.26 -14.60 0.29
N TYR A 525 7.49 -14.77 -1.01
CA TYR A 525 8.68 -14.27 -1.72
C TYR A 525 10.04 -14.74 -1.15
N SER A 526 10.08 -15.73 -0.26
CA SER A 526 11.31 -16.33 0.28
C SER A 526 12.30 -15.31 0.87
N PHE A 527 11.81 -14.35 1.68
CA PHE A 527 12.67 -13.29 2.24
C PHE A 527 13.85 -13.84 3.05
N ALA A 528 15.06 -13.48 2.65
CA ALA A 528 16.31 -13.81 3.35
C ALA A 528 16.98 -12.54 3.86
N ALA A 529 17.04 -12.36 5.18
CA ALA A 529 17.61 -11.16 5.81
C ALA A 529 19.14 -11.06 5.63
N SER A 530 19.64 -9.83 5.64
CA SER A 530 21.05 -9.45 5.49
C SER A 530 21.45 -8.45 6.58
N GLU A 531 22.64 -8.62 7.17
CA GLU A 531 23.26 -7.62 8.05
C GLU A 531 23.79 -6.43 7.24
N ASP A 532 24.27 -6.66 6.02
CA ASP A 532 24.77 -5.62 5.12
C ASP A 532 23.62 -4.90 4.43
N LYS A 533 23.67 -3.55 4.45
CA LYS A 533 22.81 -2.69 3.62
C LYS A 533 23.29 -2.72 2.16
N PRO A 534 22.46 -3.13 1.18
CA PRO A 534 22.81 -3.10 -0.24
C PRO A 534 22.89 -1.68 -0.79
N ALA A 535 23.67 -1.48 -1.87
CA ALA A 535 23.81 -0.19 -2.55
C ALA A 535 22.51 0.27 -3.24
N ALA A 536 21.76 -0.69 -3.79
CA ALA A 536 20.45 -0.48 -4.40
C ALA A 536 19.44 -1.50 -3.86
N TYR A 537 18.22 -1.05 -3.57
CA TYR A 537 17.15 -1.90 -3.02
C TYR A 537 15.76 -1.34 -3.31
N LYS A 538 14.73 -2.18 -3.25
CA LYS A 538 13.32 -1.74 -3.23
C LYS A 538 12.78 -1.69 -1.81
N ILE A 539 12.12 -0.58 -1.44
CA ILE A 539 11.38 -0.52 -0.17
C ILE A 539 10.11 -1.34 -0.30
N VAL A 540 9.87 -2.22 0.67
CA VAL A 540 8.70 -3.12 0.73
C VAL A 540 7.70 -2.56 1.72
N THR A 541 6.46 -2.35 1.26
CA THR A 541 5.34 -1.95 2.11
C THR A 541 4.30 -3.05 2.12
N VAL A 542 3.99 -3.56 3.32
CA VAL A 542 2.88 -4.48 3.55
C VAL A 542 1.70 -3.69 4.10
N LYS A 543 0.51 -3.95 3.57
CA LYS A 543 -0.73 -3.33 4.05
C LYS A 543 -1.92 -4.25 3.82
N ASP A 544 -2.70 -4.52 4.86
CA ASP A 544 -3.89 -5.39 4.80
C ASP A 544 -3.58 -6.79 4.22
N GLY A 545 -2.34 -7.28 4.40
CA GLY A 545 -1.81 -8.53 3.81
C GLY A 545 -1.36 -8.44 2.35
N ALA A 546 -1.49 -7.28 1.68
CA ALA A 546 -0.94 -7.06 0.35
C ALA A 546 0.50 -6.52 0.45
N VAL A 547 1.42 -7.14 -0.29
CA VAL A 547 2.82 -6.71 -0.40
C VAL A 547 2.96 -5.79 -1.63
N THR A 548 3.70 -4.71 -1.50
CA THR A 548 3.98 -3.75 -2.58
C THR A 548 5.44 -3.31 -2.55
N PHE A 549 6.02 -3.12 -3.74
CA PHE A 549 7.42 -2.75 -3.93
C PHE A 549 7.50 -1.33 -4.50
N ALA A 550 8.36 -0.49 -3.93
CA ALA A 550 8.61 0.86 -4.42
C ALA A 550 9.48 0.86 -5.70
N GLU A 551 9.74 2.06 -6.23
CA GLU A 551 10.87 2.28 -7.15
C GLU A 551 12.19 1.90 -6.46
N VAL A 552 13.22 1.59 -7.27
CA VAL A 552 14.57 1.36 -6.74
C VAL A 552 15.07 2.59 -5.98
N THR A 553 15.58 2.35 -4.77
CA THR A 553 16.28 3.31 -3.93
C THR A 553 17.78 3.00 -4.02
N ASP A 554 18.56 3.96 -4.49
CA ASP A 554 20.02 3.95 -4.50
C ASP A 554 20.58 5.28 -3.95
N SER A 555 21.90 5.39 -3.84
CA SER A 555 22.56 6.61 -3.33
C SER A 555 22.91 7.63 -4.41
N GLU A 556 23.28 7.16 -5.61
CA GLU A 556 23.72 7.99 -6.74
C GLU A 556 23.30 7.31 -8.07
N PRO A 557 22.14 7.65 -8.66
CA PRO A 557 21.74 7.08 -9.95
C PRO A 557 22.60 7.65 -11.08
N GLU A 558 23.24 6.77 -11.85
CA GLU A 558 24.17 7.16 -12.92
C GLU A 558 23.41 7.50 -14.21
N SER A 559 23.95 8.40 -15.03
CA SER A 559 23.47 8.60 -16.39
C SER A 559 24.64 8.71 -17.38
N ILE A 560 24.56 7.93 -18.45
CA ILE A 560 25.56 7.78 -19.50
C ILE A 560 24.93 8.07 -20.87
N GLU A 561 25.73 8.44 -21.86
CA GLU A 561 25.30 8.60 -23.26
C GLU A 561 25.80 7.40 -24.07
N ILE A 562 24.92 6.74 -24.83
CA ILE A 562 25.25 5.53 -25.61
C ILE A 562 24.74 5.58 -27.06
N SER A 563 25.40 4.83 -27.94
CA SER A 563 25.00 4.63 -29.34
C SER A 563 24.85 3.14 -29.65
N PRO A 564 23.73 2.50 -29.27
CA PRO A 564 23.42 1.12 -29.59
C PRO A 564 23.56 0.80 -31.09
N LYS A 565 24.08 -0.39 -31.42
CA LYS A 565 23.94 -0.93 -32.77
C LYS A 565 22.58 -1.61 -32.90
N VAL A 566 21.74 -1.12 -33.80
CA VAL A 566 20.45 -1.76 -34.17
C VAL A 566 20.69 -2.79 -35.28
N GLU A 567 20.04 -3.95 -35.16
CA GLU A 567 19.94 -5.00 -36.19
C GLU A 567 18.48 -5.46 -36.30
N THR A 568 17.92 -5.59 -37.51
CA THR A 568 16.51 -5.99 -37.75
C THR A 568 16.35 -7.39 -38.37
N ASP A 569 17.38 -7.89 -39.04
CA ASP A 569 17.47 -9.26 -39.55
C ASP A 569 18.05 -10.17 -38.46
N THR A 570 17.20 -10.58 -37.51
CA THR A 570 17.62 -11.46 -36.40
C THR A 570 16.60 -12.57 -36.16
N LYS A 571 17.10 -13.71 -35.67
CA LYS A 571 16.28 -14.86 -35.25
C LYS A 571 15.80 -14.81 -33.80
N ARG A 572 15.97 -13.69 -33.11
CA ARG A 572 15.57 -13.52 -31.68
C ARG A 572 14.42 -12.53 -31.50
N GLY A 573 14.38 -11.53 -32.37
CA GLY A 573 13.43 -10.45 -32.33
C GLY A 573 13.51 -9.64 -33.61
N ASP A 574 12.48 -8.83 -33.83
CA ASP A 574 12.40 -7.91 -34.96
C ASP A 574 13.38 -6.75 -34.84
N TYR A 575 13.78 -6.43 -33.61
CA TYR A 575 14.89 -5.55 -33.27
C TYR A 575 15.86 -6.25 -32.32
N MET A 576 17.15 -5.98 -32.49
CA MET A 576 18.19 -6.25 -31.51
C MET A 576 19.10 -5.05 -31.37
N LEU A 577 19.29 -4.58 -30.14
CA LEU A 577 20.20 -3.50 -29.76
C LEU A 577 21.42 -4.10 -29.05
N THR A 578 22.59 -3.94 -29.64
CA THR A 578 23.86 -4.23 -28.97
C THR A 578 24.40 -2.96 -28.31
N VAL A 579 24.46 -2.96 -26.99
CA VAL A 579 25.13 -1.90 -26.20
C VAL A 579 26.50 -2.44 -25.79
N LYS A 580 27.58 -1.67 -25.92
CA LYS A 580 28.94 -2.16 -25.59
C LYS A 580 29.28 -1.90 -24.13
N GLU A 581 28.82 -0.76 -23.66
CA GLU A 581 29.01 -0.18 -22.33
C GLU A 581 28.29 -1.01 -21.25
N ALA A 582 27.28 -1.80 -21.64
CA ALA A 582 26.49 -2.64 -20.76
C ALA A 582 27.27 -3.83 -20.15
N SER A 583 28.49 -4.15 -20.62
CA SER A 583 29.32 -5.19 -19.98
C SER A 583 29.88 -4.79 -18.62
N ASP A 584 29.93 -3.48 -18.34
CA ASP A 584 30.70 -2.93 -17.22
C ASP A 584 29.79 -2.57 -16.02
N LEU A 585 28.47 -2.76 -16.17
CA LEU A 585 27.42 -2.36 -15.20
C LEU A 585 27.21 -3.35 -14.03
N GLY A 586 27.91 -4.50 -14.03
CA GLY A 586 27.72 -5.56 -13.04
C GLY A 586 26.47 -6.42 -13.28
N VAL A 587 25.87 -6.95 -12.22
CA VAL A 587 24.62 -7.74 -12.31
C VAL A 587 23.46 -6.84 -12.71
N ILE A 588 22.80 -7.18 -13.82
CA ILE A 588 21.58 -6.52 -14.32
C ILE A 588 20.38 -7.39 -13.93
N TYR A 589 19.50 -6.87 -13.08
CA TYR A 589 18.25 -7.53 -12.69
C TYR A 589 17.08 -7.18 -13.62
N GLY A 590 17.12 -5.99 -14.21
CA GLY A 590 16.07 -5.56 -15.13
C GLY A 590 16.50 -4.43 -16.06
N VAL A 591 15.75 -4.28 -17.15
CA VAL A 591 15.98 -3.24 -18.16
C VAL A 591 14.64 -2.67 -18.61
N ILE A 592 14.55 -1.36 -18.74
CA ILE A 592 13.37 -0.64 -19.25
C ILE A 592 13.79 0.25 -20.42
N ILE A 593 13.19 0.03 -21.59
CA ILE A 593 13.33 0.90 -22.76
C ILE A 593 12.29 2.02 -22.66
N LYS A 594 12.69 3.28 -22.89
CA LYS A 594 11.77 4.41 -23.04
C LYS A 594 11.89 5.04 -24.43
N THR A 595 10.77 5.50 -24.96
CA THR A 595 10.67 6.04 -26.33
C THR A 595 10.23 7.51 -26.35
N ALA A 596 10.47 8.20 -27.47
CA ALA A 596 10.24 9.63 -27.64
C ALA A 596 8.75 10.06 -27.56
N ASP A 597 7.83 9.11 -27.64
CA ASP A 597 6.38 9.29 -27.42
C ASP A 597 5.99 9.28 -25.92
N GLY A 598 6.92 8.93 -25.02
CA GLY A 598 6.72 8.83 -23.58
C GLY A 598 6.42 7.42 -23.06
N ASN A 599 6.30 6.42 -23.94
CA ASN A 599 6.06 5.03 -23.52
C ASN A 599 7.29 4.40 -22.86
N SER A 600 7.06 3.37 -22.04
CA SER A 600 8.09 2.60 -21.33
C SER A 600 7.80 1.10 -21.38
N TYR A 601 8.82 0.29 -21.67
CA TYR A 601 8.71 -1.14 -21.93
C TYR A 601 9.75 -1.91 -21.10
N ALA A 602 9.29 -2.74 -20.16
CA ALA A 602 10.16 -3.60 -19.37
C ALA A 602 10.57 -4.87 -20.14
N LEU A 603 11.82 -5.29 -19.96
CA LEU A 603 12.41 -6.46 -20.60
C LEU A 603 12.57 -7.62 -19.60
N ARG A 604 12.44 -8.87 -20.06
CA ARG A 604 12.63 -10.08 -19.23
C ARG A 604 13.92 -10.83 -19.61
N HIS A 605 14.56 -11.49 -18.65
CA HIS A 605 15.68 -12.38 -18.94
C HIS A 605 15.24 -13.56 -19.83
N GLU A 606 16.20 -14.10 -20.60
CA GLU A 606 16.02 -15.21 -21.56
C GLU A 606 15.21 -14.83 -22.81
N GLN A 607 14.07 -14.16 -22.65
CA GLN A 607 13.23 -13.68 -23.77
C GLN A 607 13.76 -12.40 -24.41
N ASN A 608 14.22 -11.41 -23.62
CA ASN A 608 14.67 -10.10 -24.14
C ASN A 608 16.12 -9.77 -23.80
N ILE A 609 16.55 -10.01 -22.56
CA ILE A 609 17.88 -9.63 -22.06
C ILE A 609 18.83 -10.82 -22.25
N TRP A 610 19.93 -10.62 -22.98
CA TRP A 610 20.98 -11.62 -23.17
C TRP A 610 22.38 -10.98 -23.14
N ARG A 611 22.96 -10.89 -21.93
CA ARG A 611 24.20 -10.14 -21.68
C ARG A 611 24.03 -8.67 -22.07
N ASN A 612 24.70 -8.25 -23.14
CA ASN A 612 24.72 -6.90 -23.67
C ASN A 612 23.94 -6.77 -25.01
N GLU A 613 23.25 -7.84 -25.42
CA GLU A 613 22.24 -7.86 -26.47
C GLU A 613 20.84 -7.71 -25.83
N LEU A 614 20.06 -6.73 -26.28
CA LEU A 614 18.64 -6.55 -25.93
C LEU A 614 17.81 -6.80 -27.19
N SER A 615 16.79 -7.67 -27.14
CA SER A 615 15.99 -8.00 -28.33
C SER A 615 14.51 -8.19 -28.01
N TRP A 616 13.65 -7.86 -28.97
CA TRP A 616 12.20 -8.06 -28.88
C TRP A 616 11.58 -8.12 -30.28
N SER A 617 10.38 -8.68 -30.36
CA SER A 617 9.58 -8.75 -31.59
C SER A 617 8.52 -7.64 -31.62
N VAL A 618 8.11 -7.22 -32.82
CA VAL A 618 6.95 -6.35 -33.06
C VAL A 618 5.94 -7.03 -34.00
N GLY A 619 5.95 -8.38 -34.04
CA GLY A 619 4.95 -9.20 -34.71
C GLY A 619 5.31 -9.67 -36.12
N TYR A 620 6.48 -9.29 -36.66
CA TYR A 620 7.00 -9.80 -37.94
C TYR A 620 7.86 -11.07 -37.74
N LEU A 621 8.36 -11.29 -36.52
CA LEU A 621 8.89 -12.57 -36.03
C LEU A 621 8.02 -13.10 -34.87
N THR A 622 7.30 -14.20 -35.06
CA THR A 622 6.36 -14.73 -34.04
C THR A 622 6.91 -15.82 -33.13
N ASP A 623 8.06 -16.42 -33.47
CA ASP A 623 8.71 -17.50 -32.70
C ASP A 623 10.24 -17.44 -32.79
N ASP A 624 10.94 -18.15 -31.89
CA ASP A 624 12.41 -18.18 -31.78
C ASP A 624 13.15 -18.97 -32.88
N GLY A 625 12.44 -19.38 -33.94
CA GLY A 625 12.93 -20.31 -34.96
C GLY A 625 13.03 -21.75 -34.49
N LYS A 626 12.46 -22.08 -33.32
CA LYS A 626 12.28 -23.45 -32.80
C LYS A 626 10.84 -23.73 -32.36
N GLY A 627 9.89 -22.83 -32.67
CA GLY A 627 8.49 -22.96 -32.27
C GLY A 627 8.16 -22.46 -30.85
N ASN A 628 9.08 -21.81 -30.13
CA ASN A 628 8.73 -21.10 -28.90
C ASN A 628 8.15 -19.73 -29.26
N PRO A 629 6.90 -19.40 -28.89
CA PRO A 629 6.28 -18.13 -29.27
C PRO A 629 6.96 -16.94 -28.60
N LEU A 630 7.11 -15.85 -29.34
CA LEU A 630 7.60 -14.57 -28.83
C LEU A 630 6.44 -13.66 -28.40
N GLU A 631 6.58 -12.98 -27.27
CA GLU A 631 5.63 -11.98 -26.81
C GLU A 631 5.97 -10.60 -27.37
N TYR A 632 5.20 -10.16 -28.37
CA TYR A 632 5.43 -8.92 -29.11
C TYR A 632 4.34 -7.86 -28.93
N GLN A 633 3.16 -8.24 -28.41
CA GLN A 633 1.96 -7.38 -28.34
C GLN A 633 2.24 -6.05 -27.63
N SER A 634 2.97 -6.10 -26.51
CA SER A 634 3.37 -4.95 -25.71
C SER A 634 4.45 -4.08 -26.35
N PHE A 635 5.17 -4.60 -27.35
CA PHE A 635 6.24 -3.90 -28.07
C PHE A 635 5.80 -3.39 -29.45
N LEU A 636 4.59 -3.72 -29.92
CA LEU A 636 4.03 -3.22 -31.18
C LEU A 636 4.24 -1.70 -31.42
N PRO A 637 4.09 -0.79 -30.43
CA PRO A 637 4.27 0.64 -30.67
C PRO A 637 5.75 1.07 -30.83
N THR A 638 6.71 0.14 -30.70
CA THR A 638 8.13 0.43 -30.96
C THR A 638 8.50 0.38 -32.45
N ASP A 639 7.63 -0.16 -33.33
CA ASP A 639 7.82 -0.12 -34.79
C ASP A 639 7.80 1.32 -35.31
N GLY A 640 8.95 1.81 -35.79
CA GLY A 640 9.11 3.21 -36.20
C GLY A 640 9.25 4.21 -35.05
N ALA A 641 9.55 3.78 -33.83
CA ALA A 641 9.78 4.65 -32.69
C ALA A 641 11.26 5.07 -32.54
N THR A 642 11.52 6.14 -31.79
CA THR A 642 12.87 6.50 -31.33
C THR A 642 13.02 6.13 -29.86
N VAL A 643 14.00 5.28 -29.53
CA VAL A 643 14.44 5.03 -28.14
C VAL A 643 15.20 6.26 -27.65
N THR A 644 14.82 6.76 -26.48
CA THR A 644 15.44 7.94 -25.85
C THR A 644 16.25 7.61 -24.61
N GLU A 645 15.96 6.47 -23.99
CA GLU A 645 16.64 6.00 -22.79
C GLU A 645 16.51 4.49 -22.64
N ILE A 646 17.58 3.85 -22.16
CA ILE A 646 17.60 2.48 -21.67
C ILE A 646 17.99 2.55 -20.19
N VAL A 647 17.06 2.21 -19.30
CA VAL A 647 17.30 2.17 -17.85
C VAL A 647 17.69 0.76 -17.45
N TYR A 648 18.85 0.60 -16.83
CA TYR A 648 19.31 -0.66 -16.24
C TYR A 648 19.13 -0.61 -14.72
N ILE A 649 18.57 -1.67 -14.14
CA ILE A 649 18.49 -1.87 -12.68
C ILE A 649 19.57 -2.88 -12.29
N THR A 650 20.54 -2.46 -11.47
CA THR A 650 21.76 -3.25 -11.18
C THR A 650 21.98 -3.52 -9.69
N GLU A 651 23.03 -4.28 -9.34
CA GLU A 651 23.49 -4.45 -7.95
C GLU A 651 24.04 -3.16 -7.31
N ASN A 652 24.43 -2.18 -8.14
CA ASN A 652 25.07 -0.93 -7.72
C ASN A 652 24.13 0.28 -7.71
N GLY A 653 23.03 0.24 -8.47
CA GLY A 653 22.13 1.38 -8.69
C GLY A 653 21.33 1.28 -9.99
N VAL A 654 20.56 2.33 -10.27
CA VAL A 654 19.89 2.56 -11.55
C VAL A 654 20.82 3.33 -12.49
N VAL A 655 21.01 2.81 -13.69
CA VAL A 655 21.84 3.44 -14.74
C VAL A 655 20.96 3.88 -15.91
N SER A 656 20.83 5.19 -16.09
CA SER A 656 20.02 5.86 -17.10
C SER A 656 20.83 6.14 -18.37
N ALA A 657 20.87 5.19 -19.30
CA ALA A 657 21.65 5.30 -20.53
C ALA A 657 20.84 6.01 -21.63
N LYS A 658 21.19 7.26 -21.94
CA LYS A 658 20.54 8.12 -22.94
C LYS A 658 20.98 7.78 -24.35
N THR A 659 20.08 7.97 -25.32
CA THR A 659 20.35 7.75 -26.75
C THR A 659 19.28 8.46 -27.61
N ASP A 660 19.47 8.51 -28.93
CA ASP A 660 18.49 8.97 -29.93
C ASP A 660 18.21 7.89 -31.01
N THR A 661 18.38 6.62 -30.62
CA THR A 661 18.31 5.45 -31.51
C THR A 661 16.94 5.27 -32.15
N TYR A 662 16.85 5.46 -33.47
CA TYR A 662 15.66 5.16 -34.26
C TYR A 662 15.52 3.67 -34.56
N LEU A 663 14.30 3.14 -34.43
CA LEU A 663 13.91 1.78 -34.80
C LEU A 663 13.22 1.84 -36.16
N PRO A 664 13.88 1.43 -37.27
CA PRO A 664 13.30 1.58 -38.61
C PRO A 664 12.11 0.64 -38.80
N LYS A 665 11.06 1.13 -39.44
CA LYS A 665 9.80 0.40 -39.62
C LYS A 665 9.99 -0.87 -40.43
N LYS A 666 9.36 -1.95 -39.98
CA LYS A 666 9.30 -3.21 -40.72
C LYS A 666 8.10 -3.21 -41.66
N PHE A 667 8.22 -3.94 -42.77
CA PHE A 667 7.15 -4.03 -43.78
C PHE A 667 7.06 -5.40 -44.46
N TYR A 668 7.90 -6.36 -44.06
CA TYR A 668 7.92 -7.73 -44.54
C TYR A 668 8.28 -8.67 -43.37
N LYS A 669 7.90 -9.96 -43.44
CA LYS A 669 8.20 -10.90 -42.35
C LYS A 669 9.63 -11.43 -42.42
N TYR A 670 10.12 -11.94 -41.29
CA TYR A 670 11.40 -12.64 -41.26
C TYR A 670 11.47 -13.75 -42.33
N LYS A 671 12.54 -13.72 -43.14
CA LYS A 671 12.78 -14.53 -44.36
C LYS A 671 11.86 -14.30 -45.57
N GLU A 672 10.76 -13.56 -45.46
CA GLU A 672 9.92 -13.16 -46.60
C GLU A 672 10.51 -11.89 -47.25
N THR A 673 11.66 -11.98 -47.94
CA THR A 673 12.30 -10.79 -48.52
C THR A 673 11.48 -10.17 -49.67
N PRO A 674 11.25 -8.84 -49.68
CA PRO A 674 10.45 -8.16 -50.71
C PRO A 674 11.22 -7.86 -51.99
N VAL A 675 12.52 -8.16 -52.03
CA VAL A 675 13.40 -7.93 -53.19
C VAL A 675 14.09 -9.22 -53.57
N SER A 676 14.25 -9.47 -54.87
CA SER A 676 15.05 -10.55 -55.42
C SER A 676 15.85 -10.08 -56.64
N VAL A 677 16.91 -10.82 -56.95
CA VAL A 677 17.80 -10.57 -58.09
C VAL A 677 18.01 -11.90 -58.81
N GLU A 678 18.06 -11.88 -60.14
CA GLU A 678 18.34 -13.08 -60.91
C GLU A 678 19.85 -13.41 -60.90
N ASP A 679 20.18 -14.70 -60.80
CA ASP A 679 21.55 -15.17 -61.08
C ASP A 679 21.91 -14.88 -62.54
N ALA A 680 23.16 -14.49 -62.80
CA ALA A 680 23.60 -14.10 -64.14
C ALA A 680 25.03 -14.59 -64.43
N GLU A 681 25.43 -14.64 -65.70
CA GLU A 681 26.85 -14.79 -66.05
C GLU A 681 27.61 -13.52 -65.65
N ALA A 682 28.82 -13.65 -65.08
CA ALA A 682 29.66 -12.51 -64.72
C ALA A 682 30.00 -11.59 -65.93
N THR A 683 29.95 -12.15 -67.14
CA THR A 683 30.13 -11.48 -68.44
C THR A 683 28.86 -10.80 -68.98
N ALA A 684 27.68 -11.00 -68.38
CA ALA A 684 26.41 -10.44 -68.88
C ALA A 684 26.31 -8.91 -68.75
N GLY A 685 27.11 -8.30 -67.87
CA GLY A 685 27.17 -6.86 -67.61
C GLY A 685 25.94 -6.26 -66.92
N LYS A 686 24.91 -7.06 -66.65
CA LYS A 686 23.71 -6.69 -65.89
C LYS A 686 22.95 -7.91 -65.39
N THR A 687 22.11 -7.70 -64.38
CA THR A 687 21.04 -8.65 -63.98
C THR A 687 19.77 -7.89 -63.60
N ALA A 688 18.62 -8.58 -63.57
CA ALA A 688 17.32 -8.01 -63.23
C ALA A 688 17.08 -7.95 -61.71
N ILE A 689 16.42 -6.88 -61.26
CA ILE A 689 15.90 -6.75 -59.89
C ILE A 689 14.37 -6.88 -59.96
N THR A 690 13.79 -7.68 -59.09
CA THR A 690 12.34 -7.73 -58.85
C THR A 690 12.04 -7.26 -57.44
N VAL A 691 11.07 -6.36 -57.29
CA VAL A 691 10.49 -5.98 -55.98
C VAL A 691 9.03 -6.43 -55.97
N THR A 692 8.65 -7.25 -54.99
CA THR A 692 7.30 -7.85 -54.89
C THR A 692 6.32 -6.94 -54.16
N GLU A 693 6.75 -6.31 -53.07
CA GLU A 693 5.94 -5.43 -52.23
C GLU A 693 6.81 -4.34 -51.58
N LYS A 694 6.32 -3.09 -51.52
CA LYS A 694 6.93 -2.01 -50.73
C LYS A 694 5.89 -0.94 -50.38
N PRO A 695 6.09 -0.15 -49.30
CA PRO A 695 5.29 1.04 -49.02
C PRO A 695 5.33 2.07 -50.17
N GLU A 696 4.28 2.87 -50.33
CA GLU A 696 4.22 3.91 -51.38
C GLU A 696 5.34 4.96 -51.21
N ASP A 697 5.66 5.30 -49.95
CA ASP A 697 6.61 6.32 -49.52
C ASP A 697 8.07 5.84 -49.39
N TYR A 698 8.34 4.54 -49.57
CA TYR A 698 9.70 3.97 -49.58
C TYR A 698 10.50 4.45 -50.81
N ASP A 699 11.46 5.36 -50.63
CA ASP A 699 12.31 5.92 -51.70
C ASP A 699 13.57 5.05 -51.86
N ALA A 700 13.45 4.01 -52.67
CA ALA A 700 14.42 2.91 -52.73
C ALA A 700 15.78 3.34 -53.32
N VAL A 701 16.85 3.04 -52.58
CA VAL A 701 18.24 3.16 -53.03
C VAL A 701 18.90 1.79 -52.95
N TYR A 702 19.58 1.39 -54.02
CA TYR A 702 20.23 0.09 -54.16
C TYR A 702 21.75 0.21 -53.99
N SER A 703 22.35 -0.83 -53.42
CA SER A 703 23.79 -1.07 -53.37
C SER A 703 24.06 -2.58 -53.36
N VAL A 704 25.26 -3.01 -53.77
CA VAL A 704 25.68 -4.42 -53.67
C VAL A 704 26.92 -4.50 -52.79
N GLU A 705 26.89 -5.36 -51.77
CA GLU A 705 28.04 -5.61 -50.91
C GLU A 705 29.16 -6.27 -51.72
N GLY A 706 30.31 -5.60 -51.82
CA GLY A 706 31.51 -6.13 -52.49
C GLY A 706 31.60 -5.92 -54.01
N LEU A 707 30.64 -5.22 -54.66
CA LEU A 707 30.64 -4.99 -56.11
C LEU A 707 30.45 -3.50 -56.44
N ASP A 708 31.37 -2.92 -57.23
CA ASP A 708 31.17 -1.60 -57.83
C ASP A 708 30.23 -1.72 -59.03
N CYS A 709 29.08 -1.05 -58.97
CA CYS A 709 27.99 -1.25 -59.92
C CYS A 709 27.03 -0.05 -59.97
N GLY A 710 26.35 0.10 -61.11
CA GLY A 710 25.28 1.08 -61.33
C GLY A 710 23.89 0.45 -61.23
N PHE A 711 22.87 1.27 -61.00
CA PHE A 711 21.51 0.80 -60.72
C PHE A 711 20.44 1.49 -61.57
N SER A 712 19.33 0.77 -61.73
CA SER A 712 18.02 1.30 -62.12
C SER A 712 16.94 0.53 -61.38
N ASP A 713 15.72 1.05 -61.37
CA ASP A 713 14.56 0.52 -60.63
C ASP A 713 14.27 -0.98 -60.83
N SER A 714 14.78 -1.59 -61.91
CA SER A 714 14.61 -3.02 -62.23
C SER A 714 15.90 -3.75 -62.66
N ALA A 715 17.10 -3.19 -62.45
CA ALA A 715 18.35 -3.84 -62.87
C ALA A 715 19.61 -3.30 -62.17
N VAL A 716 20.55 -4.20 -61.88
CA VAL A 716 21.96 -3.92 -61.55
C VAL A 716 22.79 -3.95 -62.84
N PHE A 717 23.73 -3.03 -63.00
CA PHE A 717 24.69 -2.97 -64.10
C PHE A 717 26.11 -3.04 -63.56
N PHE A 718 26.94 -3.93 -64.11
CA PHE A 718 28.31 -4.17 -63.65
C PHE A 718 29.26 -4.30 -64.84
N THR A 719 30.57 -4.25 -64.59
CA THR A 719 31.62 -4.38 -65.60
C THR A 719 32.82 -5.07 -64.96
N ASP A 720 33.41 -6.05 -65.64
CA ASP A 720 34.55 -6.86 -65.18
C ASP A 720 34.37 -7.48 -63.77
N ALA A 721 33.11 -7.79 -63.41
CA ALA A 721 32.74 -8.42 -62.16
C ALA A 721 33.36 -9.82 -62.03
N GLN A 722 33.76 -10.20 -60.83
CA GLN A 722 34.25 -11.54 -60.55
C GLN A 722 33.08 -12.52 -60.35
N PRO A 723 33.26 -13.82 -60.62
CA PRO A 723 32.29 -14.83 -60.20
C PRO A 723 32.23 -14.88 -58.66
N GLY A 724 31.04 -15.08 -58.11
CA GLY A 724 30.82 -15.17 -56.67
C GLY A 724 29.37 -14.94 -56.25
N GLU A 725 29.11 -15.10 -54.96
CA GLU A 725 27.85 -14.71 -54.33
C GLU A 725 27.92 -13.25 -53.87
N TYR A 726 26.88 -12.48 -54.16
CA TYR A 726 26.77 -11.04 -53.91
C TYR A 726 25.45 -10.70 -53.23
N THR A 727 25.47 -9.74 -52.30
CA THR A 727 24.27 -9.28 -51.58
C THR A 727 23.80 -7.92 -52.10
N LEU A 728 22.65 -7.87 -52.77
CA LEU A 728 21.92 -6.62 -52.99
C LEU A 728 21.30 -6.15 -51.66
N VAL A 729 21.46 -4.87 -51.36
CA VAL A 729 20.77 -4.17 -50.27
C VAL A 729 19.91 -3.07 -50.87
N MET A 730 18.59 -3.20 -50.70
CA MET A 730 17.61 -2.15 -50.96
C MET A 730 17.35 -1.40 -49.66
N SER A 731 17.60 -0.09 -49.63
CA SER A 731 17.44 0.77 -48.46
C SER A 731 16.42 1.88 -48.74
N ASP A 732 15.67 2.33 -47.74
CA ASP A 732 14.94 3.60 -47.84
C ASP A 732 15.90 4.77 -47.60
N LYS A 733 15.98 5.67 -48.58
CA LYS A 733 16.77 6.90 -48.57
C LYS A 733 16.41 7.87 -47.44
N ASN A 734 15.17 7.80 -46.94
CA ASN A 734 14.71 8.62 -45.82
C ASN A 734 15.05 7.99 -44.46
N GLY A 735 15.49 6.72 -44.43
CA GLY A 735 15.81 5.98 -43.21
C GLY A 735 14.61 5.60 -42.35
N VAL A 736 13.38 5.70 -42.88
CA VAL A 736 12.13 5.43 -42.14
C VAL A 736 11.87 3.93 -42.04
N TYR A 737 12.20 3.18 -43.08
CA TYR A 737 11.96 1.75 -43.19
C TYR A 737 13.26 0.93 -43.17
N GLU A 738 13.16 -0.34 -42.80
CA GLU A 738 14.31 -1.24 -42.80
C GLU A 738 14.84 -1.53 -44.23
N SER A 739 16.07 -2.05 -44.30
CA SER A 739 16.74 -2.35 -45.56
C SER A 739 16.61 -3.83 -45.91
N ALA A 740 15.90 -4.13 -47.00
CA ALA A 740 15.71 -5.48 -47.50
C ALA A 740 16.98 -5.98 -48.22
N LYS A 741 17.25 -7.29 -48.10
CA LYS A 741 18.42 -7.94 -48.70
C LYS A 741 18.04 -9.11 -49.60
N ALA A 742 18.84 -9.33 -50.64
CA ALA A 742 18.78 -10.50 -51.51
C ALA A 742 20.19 -10.92 -51.93
N THR A 743 20.50 -12.22 -51.86
CA THR A 743 21.71 -12.77 -52.46
C THR A 743 21.46 -13.20 -53.90
N PHE A 744 22.50 -13.12 -54.74
CA PHE A 744 22.52 -13.64 -56.11
C PHE A 744 23.94 -14.07 -56.49
N ALA A 745 24.06 -15.02 -57.41
CA ALA A 745 25.33 -15.47 -57.95
C ALA A 745 25.65 -14.78 -59.28
N LEU A 746 26.86 -14.25 -59.40
CA LEU A 746 27.51 -14.03 -60.68
C LEU A 746 28.33 -15.27 -61.03
N THR A 747 28.03 -15.87 -62.17
CA THR A 747 28.44 -17.22 -62.52
C THR A 747 29.43 -17.27 -63.69
N THR A 748 30.28 -18.29 -63.74
CA THR A 748 31.03 -18.69 -64.93
C THR A 748 31.13 -20.22 -65.04
N ALA A 749 31.45 -20.71 -66.24
CA ALA A 749 31.91 -22.07 -66.49
C ALA A 749 33.44 -22.18 -66.51
N ASP A 750 34.15 -21.05 -66.53
CA ASP A 750 35.61 -20.97 -66.52
C ASP A 750 36.20 -21.54 -65.22
N MET A 751 37.27 -22.31 -65.35
CA MET A 751 37.99 -22.91 -64.23
C MET A 751 39.39 -22.28 -64.09
N PRO A 752 39.58 -21.26 -63.22
CA PRO A 752 40.87 -20.59 -63.05
C PRO A 752 41.86 -21.37 -62.17
N ALA A 753 41.42 -22.47 -61.57
CA ALA A 753 42.22 -23.29 -60.65
C ALA A 753 42.58 -24.65 -61.27
N ALA A 754 43.84 -25.02 -61.16
CA ALA A 754 44.35 -26.36 -61.45
C ALA A 754 45.07 -26.90 -60.21
N TYR A 755 44.91 -28.19 -59.90
CA TYR A 755 45.65 -28.84 -58.83
C TYR A 755 47.05 -29.24 -59.30
N ASP A 756 48.09 -28.75 -58.63
CA ASP A 756 49.47 -29.20 -58.84
C ASP A 756 49.83 -30.31 -57.85
N LYS A 757 50.36 -31.41 -58.41
CA LYS A 757 50.88 -32.56 -57.65
C LYS A 757 52.21 -32.26 -56.96
N GLU A 758 53.02 -31.33 -57.46
CA GLU A 758 54.34 -30.99 -56.89
C GLU A 758 54.21 -30.06 -55.67
N SER A 759 53.43 -28.98 -55.77
CA SER A 759 53.16 -28.06 -54.65
C SER A 759 52.13 -28.59 -53.63
N VAL A 760 51.30 -29.56 -54.03
CA VAL A 760 50.13 -30.03 -53.28
C VAL A 760 49.15 -28.87 -52.99
N SER A 761 48.92 -28.02 -54.00
CA SER A 761 48.06 -26.84 -53.91
C SER A 761 47.23 -26.62 -55.18
N LEU A 762 46.21 -25.78 -55.05
CA LEU A 762 45.61 -25.12 -56.20
C LEU A 762 46.56 -24.06 -56.75
N THR A 763 46.60 -23.94 -58.07
CA THR A 763 47.50 -23.08 -58.86
C THR A 763 46.74 -22.48 -60.05
N THR A 764 47.27 -21.42 -60.65
CA THR A 764 46.58 -20.68 -61.72
C THR A 764 46.56 -21.48 -63.01
N ALA A 765 45.38 -21.79 -63.52
CA ALA A 765 45.20 -22.54 -64.76
C ALA A 765 45.65 -21.73 -66.00
N GLU A 766 46.07 -22.42 -67.07
CA GLU A 766 46.59 -21.77 -68.27
C GLU A 766 45.55 -20.84 -68.91
N GLY A 767 45.89 -19.55 -69.01
CA GLY A 767 45.02 -18.49 -69.57
C GLY A 767 44.34 -17.61 -68.53
N PHE A 768 44.41 -17.93 -67.24
CA PHE A 768 43.82 -17.17 -66.14
C PHE A 768 44.86 -16.34 -65.36
N THR A 769 44.39 -15.45 -64.48
CA THR A 769 45.25 -14.66 -63.57
C THR A 769 45.17 -15.13 -62.13
N ASP A 770 46.20 -14.80 -61.34
CA ASP A 770 46.28 -15.14 -59.92
C ASP A 770 45.14 -14.51 -59.10
N GLU A 771 44.60 -13.37 -59.54
CA GLU A 771 43.40 -12.77 -58.95
C GLU A 771 42.14 -13.63 -59.17
N GLN A 772 42.00 -14.28 -60.32
CA GLN A 772 40.88 -15.19 -60.61
C GLN A 772 41.00 -16.51 -59.83
N LEU A 773 42.23 -17.02 -59.65
CA LEU A 773 42.50 -18.11 -58.72
C LEU A 773 42.13 -17.71 -57.27
N ALA A 774 42.54 -16.52 -56.83
CA ALA A 774 42.26 -16.04 -55.48
C ALA A 774 40.76 -15.76 -55.23
N ALA A 775 39.99 -15.42 -56.27
CA ALA A 775 38.53 -15.38 -56.21
C ALA A 775 37.95 -16.80 -56.06
N TYR A 776 38.38 -17.76 -56.88
CA TYR A 776 37.94 -19.16 -56.80
C TYR A 776 38.20 -19.78 -55.42
N ILE A 777 39.40 -19.59 -54.86
CA ILE A 777 39.77 -20.10 -53.52
C ILE A 777 38.92 -19.46 -52.42
N ARG A 778 38.70 -18.14 -52.48
CA ARG A 778 37.88 -17.42 -51.49
C ARG A 778 36.43 -17.89 -51.45
N ASN A 779 35.89 -18.27 -52.61
CA ASN A 779 34.50 -18.65 -52.77
C ASN A 779 34.24 -20.14 -52.52
N ILE A 780 35.24 -20.95 -52.15
CA ILE A 780 35.05 -22.38 -51.84
C ILE A 780 34.04 -22.53 -50.70
N THR A 781 32.92 -23.19 -50.97
CA THR A 781 31.84 -23.45 -50.00
C THR A 781 31.98 -24.82 -49.35
N ALA A 782 32.39 -25.82 -50.13
CA ALA A 782 32.61 -27.19 -49.67
C ALA A 782 33.69 -27.90 -50.51
N VAL A 783 34.29 -28.93 -49.90
CA VAL A 783 35.21 -29.85 -50.57
C VAL A 783 34.75 -31.27 -50.26
N SER A 784 34.55 -32.09 -51.29
CA SER A 784 34.22 -33.50 -51.14
C SER A 784 35.48 -34.35 -51.28
N VAL A 785 35.64 -35.34 -50.40
CA VAL A 785 36.70 -36.36 -50.47
C VAL A 785 36.06 -37.74 -50.50
N ASN A 786 36.37 -38.53 -51.53
CA ASN A 786 35.77 -39.85 -51.78
C ASN A 786 34.22 -39.83 -51.69
N GLY A 787 33.61 -38.77 -52.23
CA GLY A 787 32.15 -38.55 -52.21
C GLY A 787 31.55 -38.05 -50.89
N THR A 788 32.34 -37.91 -49.81
CA THR A 788 31.89 -37.32 -48.54
C THR A 788 32.17 -35.82 -48.55
N GLU A 789 31.14 -34.99 -48.34
CA GLU A 789 31.24 -33.53 -48.40
C GLU A 789 31.64 -32.91 -47.04
N TYR A 790 32.56 -31.95 -47.07
CA TYR A 790 33.01 -31.17 -45.91
C TYR A 790 32.89 -29.68 -46.19
N SER A 791 32.17 -28.94 -45.33
CA SER A 791 32.03 -27.48 -45.44
C SER A 791 33.38 -26.78 -45.25
N ALA A 792 33.68 -25.80 -46.11
CA ALA A 792 34.95 -25.08 -46.07
C ALA A 792 35.03 -24.00 -44.98
N SER A 793 33.91 -23.66 -44.33
CA SER A 793 33.87 -22.68 -43.23
C SER A 793 32.83 -23.04 -42.15
N GLY A 794 33.05 -22.54 -40.93
CA GLY A 794 32.15 -22.72 -39.78
C GLY A 794 32.83 -23.25 -38.53
N LYS A 795 32.18 -23.13 -37.37
CA LYS A 795 32.75 -23.41 -36.02
C LYS A 795 33.12 -24.89 -35.77
N ARG A 796 32.78 -25.80 -36.68
CA ARG A 796 33.11 -27.24 -36.67
C ARG A 796 33.52 -27.75 -38.06
N ALA A 797 33.90 -26.87 -38.98
CA ALA A 797 34.31 -27.23 -40.33
C ALA A 797 35.64 -27.98 -40.35
N THR A 798 35.76 -28.96 -41.25
CA THR A 798 37.04 -29.60 -41.58
C THR A 798 37.54 -28.93 -42.85
N VAL A 799 38.50 -28.01 -42.71
CA VAL A 799 38.99 -27.19 -43.83
C VAL A 799 40.00 -28.00 -44.64
N ILE A 800 39.62 -28.43 -45.84
CA ILE A 800 40.43 -29.32 -46.69
C ILE A 800 41.33 -28.53 -47.64
N ILE A 801 40.84 -27.41 -48.18
CA ILE A 801 41.66 -26.43 -48.93
C ILE A 801 41.82 -25.21 -48.02
N LYS A 802 43.07 -24.81 -47.76
CA LYS A 802 43.41 -23.64 -46.95
C LYS A 802 43.21 -22.34 -47.74
N ALA A 803 43.14 -21.22 -47.02
CA ALA A 803 42.92 -19.90 -47.60
C ALA A 803 44.05 -19.39 -48.53
N ASP A 804 45.19 -20.09 -48.58
CA ASP A 804 46.29 -19.89 -49.53
C ASP A 804 46.26 -20.85 -50.73
N GLY A 805 45.24 -21.71 -50.83
CA GLY A 805 45.09 -22.72 -51.87
C GLY A 805 45.79 -24.06 -51.60
N THR A 806 46.54 -24.20 -50.49
CA THR A 806 47.21 -25.47 -50.16
C THR A 806 46.23 -26.52 -49.63
N LEU A 807 46.46 -27.79 -49.95
CA LEU A 807 45.68 -28.91 -49.40
C LEU A 807 46.10 -29.15 -47.94
N ASP A 808 45.14 -29.44 -47.05
CA ASP A 808 45.47 -29.87 -45.69
C ASP A 808 45.64 -31.39 -45.61
N THR A 809 46.86 -31.87 -45.90
CA THR A 809 47.21 -33.30 -45.93
C THR A 809 46.98 -34.01 -44.60
N GLU A 810 46.98 -33.27 -43.49
CA GLU A 810 46.74 -33.78 -42.13
C GLU A 810 45.25 -33.77 -41.75
N ALA A 811 44.35 -33.32 -42.63
CA ALA A 811 42.92 -33.33 -42.37
C ALA A 811 42.39 -34.77 -42.23
N SER A 812 41.43 -34.97 -41.33
CA SER A 812 40.88 -36.30 -41.03
C SER A 812 40.37 -37.13 -42.22
N PRO A 813 39.90 -36.58 -43.36
CA PRO A 813 39.50 -37.38 -44.52
C PRO A 813 40.67 -38.10 -45.21
N PHE A 814 41.91 -37.66 -44.99
CA PHE A 814 43.12 -38.27 -45.58
C PHE A 814 43.85 -39.25 -44.63
N ALA A 815 43.35 -39.43 -43.41
CA ALA A 815 44.05 -40.21 -42.37
C ALA A 815 44.16 -41.72 -42.68
N GLU A 816 43.25 -42.29 -43.48
CA GLU A 816 43.27 -43.71 -43.86
C GLU A 816 43.06 -43.87 -45.38
N GLY A 817 44.16 -43.86 -46.14
CA GLY A 817 44.13 -44.15 -47.59
C GLY A 817 45.44 -43.84 -48.32
N ASP A 818 45.59 -44.45 -49.50
CA ASP A 818 46.71 -44.21 -50.42
C ASP A 818 46.38 -43.18 -51.51
N SER A 819 45.10 -43.07 -51.88
CA SER A 819 44.60 -42.25 -52.99
C SER A 819 43.17 -41.78 -52.67
N PHE A 820 42.87 -40.54 -53.06
CA PHE A 820 41.64 -39.84 -52.72
C PHE A 820 41.12 -39.05 -53.93
N GLU A 821 39.84 -39.21 -54.25
CA GLU A 821 39.14 -38.34 -55.21
C GLU A 821 38.67 -37.08 -54.47
N VAL A 822 39.13 -35.91 -54.91
CA VAL A 822 38.80 -34.61 -54.33
C VAL A 822 37.98 -33.80 -55.34
N ALA A 823 36.86 -33.23 -54.90
CA ALA A 823 36.02 -32.33 -55.68
C ALA A 823 35.79 -31.01 -54.92
N VAL A 824 36.08 -29.88 -55.55
CA VAL A 824 35.99 -28.54 -54.94
C VAL A 824 34.80 -27.78 -55.50
N LYS A 825 33.89 -27.37 -54.61
CA LYS A 825 32.70 -26.55 -54.91
C LYS A 825 32.97 -25.11 -54.52
N SER A 826 32.76 -24.17 -55.44
CA SER A 826 33.02 -22.75 -55.24
C SER A 826 31.87 -21.88 -55.74
N ALA A 827 31.42 -20.92 -54.94
CA ALA A 827 30.30 -20.04 -55.27
C ALA A 827 30.62 -19.17 -56.50
N GLY A 828 29.68 -19.11 -57.45
CA GLY A 828 29.88 -18.48 -58.75
C GLY A 828 30.58 -19.36 -59.80
N TYR A 829 31.03 -20.57 -59.47
CA TYR A 829 31.65 -21.48 -60.43
C TYR A 829 30.74 -22.67 -60.71
N THR A 830 30.25 -22.78 -61.95
CA THR A 830 29.29 -23.82 -62.37
C THR A 830 29.93 -25.18 -62.68
N THR A 831 31.26 -25.22 -62.66
CA THR A 831 32.09 -26.41 -62.85
C THR A 831 32.84 -26.73 -61.54
N GLU A 832 32.76 -27.97 -61.07
CA GLU A 832 33.56 -28.44 -59.93
C GLU A 832 34.98 -28.79 -60.39
N LEU A 833 36.00 -28.40 -59.61
CA LEU A 833 37.36 -28.86 -59.86
C LEU A 833 37.54 -30.23 -59.24
N THR A 834 37.79 -31.25 -60.07
CA THR A 834 38.05 -32.62 -59.62
C THR A 834 39.50 -33.02 -59.87
N PHE A 835 40.13 -33.66 -58.89
CA PHE A 835 41.50 -34.17 -58.97
C PHE A 835 41.72 -35.37 -58.05
N THR A 836 42.82 -36.08 -58.24
CA THR A 836 43.25 -37.16 -57.33
C THR A 836 44.45 -36.73 -56.51
N TYR A 837 44.34 -36.89 -55.19
CA TYR A 837 45.44 -36.73 -54.24
C TYR A 837 45.98 -38.12 -53.85
N SER A 838 47.31 -38.28 -53.83
CA SER A 838 47.99 -39.52 -53.42
C SER A 838 48.97 -39.21 -52.29
N THR A 839 48.96 -40.04 -51.24
CA THR A 839 49.93 -39.95 -50.14
C THR A 839 51.27 -40.62 -50.48
N LYS A 840 51.38 -41.22 -51.68
CA LYS A 840 52.59 -41.85 -52.22
C LYS A 840 53.05 -41.13 -53.50
N PRO A 841 54.35 -40.78 -53.64
CA PRO A 841 54.88 -40.30 -54.89
C PRO A 841 54.87 -41.40 -55.96
N GLU A 842 54.58 -41.04 -57.20
CA GLU A 842 54.65 -41.94 -58.36
C GLU A 842 56.08 -41.92 -58.93
N ASP A 843 56.74 -43.08 -59.04
CA ASP A 843 58.03 -43.21 -59.73
C ASP A 843 57.84 -43.10 -61.26
N GLU A 844 58.61 -42.22 -61.92
CA GLU A 844 58.56 -42.06 -63.38
C GLU A 844 59.30 -43.18 -64.15
N ASP A 845 58.59 -44.06 -64.88
CA ASP A 845 59.02 -44.45 -66.25
C ASP A 845 57.95 -45.19 -67.12
N LYS A 846 57.47 -44.50 -68.16
CA LYS A 846 57.09 -45.01 -69.51
C LYS A 846 55.85 -45.93 -69.75
N PRO A 847 55.40 -46.06 -71.04
CA PRO A 847 54.02 -46.44 -71.39
C PRO A 847 53.87 -47.78 -72.15
N ALA A 848 52.61 -48.19 -72.35
CA ALA A 848 52.01 -49.04 -73.42
C ALA A 848 52.72 -50.37 -73.81
N ASP A 849 52.04 -51.49 -74.04
CA ASP A 849 50.78 -51.62 -74.81
C ASP A 849 50.05 -52.97 -74.53
N GLU A 850 49.01 -53.27 -75.32
CA GLU A 850 48.18 -54.50 -75.39
C GLU A 850 48.92 -55.87 -75.27
N ASP A 851 48.31 -56.86 -74.57
CA ASP A 851 47.55 -57.97 -75.22
C ASP A 851 46.76 -58.84 -74.18
N LYS A 852 45.85 -59.68 -74.71
CA LYS A 852 44.91 -60.66 -74.10
C LYS A 852 45.57 -62.08 -74.07
N PRO A 853 44.90 -63.27 -73.95
CA PRO A 853 43.49 -63.60 -73.64
C PRO A 853 43.20 -64.82 -72.70
N THR A 854 41.90 -65.02 -72.36
CA THR A 854 41.19 -66.30 -72.04
C THR A 854 41.63 -67.07 -70.77
N ASP A 855 40.81 -67.88 -70.07
CA ASP A 855 39.43 -68.42 -70.25
C ASP A 855 38.82 -68.75 -68.85
N THR A 856 37.55 -69.09 -68.58
CA THR A 856 36.34 -69.44 -69.38
C THR A 856 35.06 -68.97 -68.66
N GLU A 857 33.92 -68.93 -69.37
CA GLU A 857 32.52 -68.79 -68.92
C GLU A 857 31.92 -70.13 -68.32
N PRO A 858 30.61 -70.34 -67.97
CA PRO A 858 29.38 -69.68 -68.48
C PRO A 858 28.15 -69.43 -67.55
N THR A 859 27.41 -68.34 -67.84
CA THR A 859 25.91 -68.18 -67.76
C THR A 859 25.14 -68.36 -66.42
N LYS A 860 23.93 -67.78 -66.18
CA LYS A 860 23.07 -66.91 -67.02
C LYS A 860 22.17 -65.95 -66.19
N ASP A 861 22.05 -64.70 -66.67
CA ASP A 861 20.87 -63.86 -67.02
C ASP A 861 19.44 -64.42 -66.80
N GLU A 862 18.33 -63.66 -66.81
CA GLU A 862 18.03 -62.21 -67.04
C GLU A 862 17.39 -61.56 -65.75
N ASP A 863 16.84 -60.32 -65.59
CA ASP A 863 16.43 -59.14 -66.43
C ASP A 863 16.27 -57.85 -65.53
N GLU A 864 15.86 -56.68 -66.06
CA GLU A 864 15.57 -55.37 -65.37
C GLU A 864 14.05 -55.17 -64.99
N PRO A 865 13.48 -54.02 -64.46
CA PRO A 865 14.01 -52.67 -64.12
C PRO A 865 13.51 -51.95 -62.81
N LYS A 866 13.98 -50.69 -62.62
CA LYS A 866 13.56 -49.60 -61.67
C LYS A 866 12.08 -49.16 -61.93
N PRO A 867 11.23 -48.63 -60.97
CA PRO A 867 11.54 -47.47 -60.07
C PRO A 867 10.82 -47.27 -58.69
N ALA A 868 11.40 -46.33 -57.90
CA ALA A 868 10.81 -45.22 -57.09
C ALA A 868 9.74 -45.38 -55.96
N ASP A 869 9.95 -44.51 -54.95
CA ASP A 869 9.00 -43.68 -54.16
C ASP A 869 8.23 -44.14 -52.88
N THR A 870 8.21 -43.19 -51.94
CA THR A 870 7.21 -42.85 -50.89
C THR A 870 7.07 -43.63 -49.56
N GLU A 871 6.69 -42.87 -48.53
CA GLU A 871 6.24 -43.25 -47.17
C GLU A 871 4.86 -43.95 -47.20
N PRO A 872 4.32 -44.47 -46.07
CA PRO A 872 3.41 -43.63 -45.27
C PRO A 872 3.28 -43.90 -43.75
N THR A 873 2.88 -42.82 -43.04
CA THR A 873 1.99 -42.64 -41.86
C THR A 873 1.35 -43.82 -41.09
N GLU A 874 1.18 -43.60 -39.77
CA GLU A 874 -0.03 -43.89 -38.92
C GLU A 874 -0.46 -45.39 -38.75
N ASP A 875 -1.25 -45.81 -37.74
CA ASP A 875 -2.23 -45.11 -36.89
C ASP A 875 -2.43 -45.78 -35.49
N GLU A 876 -3.40 -45.32 -34.70
CA GLU A 876 -3.66 -45.67 -33.28
C GLU A 876 -4.35 -47.03 -32.97
N ASP A 877 -4.39 -47.35 -31.66
CA ASP A 877 -5.59 -47.70 -30.84
C ASP A 877 -5.65 -49.06 -30.07
N GLU A 878 -6.50 -49.08 -29.04
CA GLU A 878 -6.56 -49.95 -27.84
C GLU A 878 -7.13 -51.38 -28.06
N PRO A 879 -6.92 -52.35 -27.12
CA PRO A 879 -7.93 -52.50 -26.05
C PRO A 879 -7.49 -53.03 -24.66
N LYS A 880 -8.36 -52.73 -23.69
CA LYS A 880 -8.47 -53.15 -22.26
C LYS A 880 -8.26 -54.64 -21.82
N PRO A 881 -8.18 -54.94 -20.49
CA PRO A 881 -7.30 -55.99 -19.92
C PRO A 881 -8.00 -57.13 -19.14
N ALA A 882 -7.21 -58.04 -18.53
CA ALA A 882 -7.67 -58.99 -17.50
C ALA A 882 -6.58 -59.39 -16.45
N ASP A 883 -6.75 -58.89 -15.22
CA ASP A 883 -6.73 -59.61 -13.92
C ASP A 883 -5.70 -60.74 -13.61
N THR A 884 -4.85 -60.54 -12.56
CA THR A 884 -4.72 -61.47 -11.41
C THR A 884 -3.81 -60.97 -10.26
N GLN A 885 -4.27 -61.16 -9.01
CA GLN A 885 -3.57 -61.00 -7.71
C GLN A 885 -3.21 -62.40 -7.12
N PRO A 886 -2.62 -62.56 -5.90
CA PRO A 886 -1.70 -61.72 -5.09
C PRO A 886 -0.50 -62.50 -4.50
N THR A 887 0.36 -61.85 -3.70
CA THR A 887 0.88 -62.26 -2.35
C THR A 887 2.00 -61.27 -1.95
N ASP A 888 1.95 -60.48 -0.87
CA ASP A 888 1.80 -60.74 0.58
C ASP A 888 3.17 -60.82 1.29
N ASP A 889 3.49 -59.79 2.09
CA ASP A 889 3.98 -59.96 3.48
C ASP A 889 3.63 -58.70 4.31
N GLU A 890 3.48 -58.85 5.62
CA GLU A 890 2.77 -57.90 6.51
C GLU A 890 3.70 -56.89 7.25
N THR A 891 3.17 -55.73 7.64
CA THR A 891 3.27 -55.30 9.05
C THR A 891 2.23 -54.24 9.46
N GLU A 892 1.25 -54.67 10.25
CA GLU A 892 0.29 -53.85 11.01
C GLU A 892 0.16 -54.48 12.43
N PRO A 893 -0.73 -54.05 13.36
CA PRO A 893 -1.72 -52.97 13.30
C PRO A 893 -1.67 -51.98 14.49
N LYS A 894 -2.56 -50.98 14.46
CA LYS A 894 -3.38 -50.64 15.64
C LYS A 894 -4.80 -50.23 15.25
N ASP A 895 -5.72 -51.14 15.55
CA ASP A 895 -7.18 -51.05 15.35
C ASP A 895 -7.85 -49.97 16.24
N GLY A 896 -9.00 -49.47 15.80
CA GLY A 896 -9.69 -48.30 16.36
C GLY A 896 -11.04 -47.94 15.70
N ASP A 897 -11.92 -48.94 15.50
CA ASP A 897 -13.34 -48.80 15.10
C ASP A 897 -14.04 -47.48 15.50
N THR A 898 -14.63 -46.76 14.52
CA THR A 898 -16.04 -46.32 14.59
C THR A 898 -16.60 -45.74 13.27
N THR A 899 -17.81 -46.20 12.91
CA THR A 899 -18.92 -45.50 12.21
C THR A 899 -18.68 -44.49 11.09
N ALA A 900 -19.48 -44.59 10.01
CA ALA A 900 -19.71 -43.49 9.09
C ALA A 900 -20.28 -42.25 9.83
N ASP A 901 -19.68 -41.08 9.56
CA ASP A 901 -19.94 -39.81 10.26
C ASP A 901 -20.17 -38.67 9.26
N GLU A 902 -20.99 -37.69 9.64
CA GLU A 902 -21.41 -36.56 8.79
C GLU A 902 -20.38 -35.39 8.82
N SER A 903 -19.15 -35.65 9.30
CA SER A 903 -18.22 -34.64 9.82
C SER A 903 -17.13 -34.14 8.87
N ARG A 904 -16.86 -34.80 7.73
CA ARG A 904 -15.85 -34.33 6.72
C ARG A 904 -16.34 -33.19 5.81
N LYS A 905 -17.47 -32.54 6.15
CA LYS A 905 -18.01 -31.42 5.37
C LYS A 905 -17.01 -30.26 5.28
N GLY A 906 -16.55 -29.95 4.07
CA GLY A 906 -15.50 -28.96 3.79
C GLY A 906 -14.08 -29.51 3.65
N ASP A 907 -13.79 -30.71 4.14
CA ASP A 907 -12.49 -31.41 3.96
C ASP A 907 -12.59 -32.26 2.70
N VAL A 908 -12.32 -31.63 1.56
CA VAL A 908 -12.49 -32.23 0.23
C VAL A 908 -11.25 -33.02 -0.15
N ASN A 909 -10.05 -32.57 0.24
CA ASN A 909 -8.81 -33.29 -0.09
C ASN A 909 -8.53 -34.51 0.81
N GLY A 910 -9.14 -34.61 1.99
CA GLY A 910 -8.93 -35.70 2.95
C GLY A 910 -7.68 -35.57 3.82
N ASP A 911 -7.07 -34.38 3.93
CA ASP A 911 -5.93 -34.12 4.82
C ASP A 911 -6.33 -33.92 6.29
N GLY A 912 -7.65 -33.81 6.55
CA GLY A 912 -8.23 -33.64 7.88
C GLY A 912 -8.30 -32.18 8.35
N LYS A 913 -7.98 -31.20 7.48
CA LYS A 913 -8.08 -29.77 7.78
C LYS A 913 -8.82 -29.05 6.66
N VAL A 914 -9.93 -28.39 6.99
CA VAL A 914 -10.64 -27.53 6.04
C VAL A 914 -9.84 -26.23 5.80
N ASN A 915 -9.26 -26.07 4.61
CA ASN A 915 -8.34 -24.97 4.30
C ASN A 915 -8.46 -24.44 2.84
N VAL A 916 -7.54 -23.56 2.42
CA VAL A 916 -7.53 -22.94 1.07
C VAL A 916 -7.34 -24.00 -0.04
N THR A 917 -6.71 -25.13 0.28
CA THR A 917 -6.54 -26.27 -0.63
C THR A 917 -7.90 -26.86 -1.04
N ASP A 918 -8.85 -26.97 -0.11
CA ASP A 918 -10.22 -27.46 -0.40
C ASP A 918 -11.02 -26.47 -1.24
N VAL A 919 -10.93 -25.18 -0.92
CA VAL A 919 -11.53 -24.11 -1.73
C VAL A 919 -11.00 -24.18 -3.17
N SER A 920 -9.71 -24.47 -3.32
CA SER A 920 -9.05 -24.67 -4.63
C SER A 920 -9.45 -25.98 -5.32
N ARG A 921 -9.69 -27.06 -4.56
CA ARG A 921 -10.17 -28.37 -5.03
C ARG A 921 -11.59 -28.23 -5.61
N ILE A 922 -12.50 -27.56 -4.91
CA ILE A 922 -13.84 -27.22 -5.40
C ILE A 922 -13.75 -26.29 -6.61
N ALA A 923 -12.90 -25.25 -6.57
CA ALA A 923 -12.74 -24.33 -7.69
C ALA A 923 -12.20 -25.00 -8.97
N ALA A 924 -11.34 -26.01 -8.85
CA ALA A 924 -10.88 -26.81 -9.99
C ALA A 924 -12.00 -27.68 -10.58
N TYR A 925 -12.92 -28.19 -9.74
CA TYR A 925 -14.10 -28.92 -10.18
C TYR A 925 -15.13 -28.05 -10.89
N VAL A 926 -15.47 -26.90 -10.33
CA VAL A 926 -16.44 -25.96 -10.93
C VAL A 926 -15.92 -25.35 -12.24
N LYS A 927 -14.60 -25.36 -12.46
CA LYS A 927 -13.95 -25.02 -13.74
C LYS A 927 -13.76 -26.22 -14.70
N SER A 928 -14.23 -27.41 -14.36
CA SER A 928 -14.03 -28.67 -15.11
C SER A 928 -12.56 -29.10 -15.31
N VAL A 929 -11.63 -28.59 -14.50
CA VAL A 929 -10.17 -28.85 -14.60
C VAL A 929 -9.78 -30.14 -13.88
N LYS A 930 -10.45 -30.48 -12.77
CA LYS A 930 -10.28 -31.76 -12.06
C LYS A 930 -11.64 -32.32 -11.67
N LYS A 931 -11.85 -33.64 -11.83
CA LYS A 931 -13.05 -34.30 -11.32
C LYS A 931 -12.91 -34.56 -9.81
N LEU A 932 -14.04 -34.56 -9.11
CA LEU A 932 -14.18 -35.07 -7.75
C LEU A 932 -14.78 -36.48 -7.80
N ASP A 933 -14.44 -37.33 -6.86
CA ASP A 933 -15.14 -38.61 -6.65
C ASP A 933 -16.45 -38.46 -5.84
N ASP A 934 -17.15 -39.57 -5.63
CA ASP A 934 -18.46 -39.59 -4.97
C ASP A 934 -18.42 -39.19 -3.48
N ASP A 935 -17.29 -39.28 -2.78
CA ASP A 935 -17.14 -38.85 -1.38
C ASP A 935 -16.60 -37.42 -1.28
N GLU A 936 -15.66 -37.04 -2.14
CA GLU A 936 -15.28 -35.64 -2.34
C GLU A 936 -16.49 -34.77 -2.68
N MET A 937 -17.42 -35.26 -3.51
CA MET A 937 -18.64 -34.54 -3.90
C MET A 937 -19.54 -34.22 -2.69
N LYS A 938 -19.62 -35.14 -1.71
CA LYS A 938 -20.39 -34.95 -0.46
C LYS A 938 -19.72 -33.94 0.46
N CYS A 939 -18.39 -33.99 0.53
CA CYS A 939 -17.60 -33.05 1.34
C CYS A 939 -17.63 -31.62 0.75
N ALA A 940 -17.80 -31.51 -0.58
CA ALA A 940 -17.83 -30.25 -1.32
C ALA A 940 -19.24 -29.60 -1.45
N ASP A 941 -20.32 -30.31 -1.11
CA ASP A 941 -21.68 -29.75 -1.03
C ASP A 941 -21.86 -29.05 0.33
N ILE A 942 -21.52 -27.77 0.39
CA ILE A 942 -21.48 -27.00 1.63
C ILE A 942 -22.88 -26.49 2.00
N ASN A 943 -23.72 -26.19 1.00
CA ASN A 943 -25.08 -25.69 1.24
C ASN A 943 -26.13 -26.81 1.41
N GLY A 944 -25.87 -28.04 0.96
CA GLY A 944 -26.78 -29.17 1.00
C GLY A 944 -27.85 -29.19 -0.10
N ASP A 945 -27.63 -28.50 -1.23
CA ASP A 945 -28.58 -28.44 -2.37
C ASP A 945 -28.41 -29.57 -3.39
N GLY A 946 -27.38 -30.41 -3.22
CA GLY A 946 -27.06 -31.54 -4.10
C GLY A 946 -26.20 -31.15 -5.31
N LYS A 947 -25.56 -29.98 -5.31
CA LYS A 947 -24.78 -29.46 -6.44
C LYS A 947 -23.58 -28.63 -6.00
N VAL A 948 -22.39 -29.21 -6.07
CA VAL A 948 -21.13 -28.49 -5.86
C VAL A 948 -20.96 -27.35 -6.89
N ASN A 949 -21.04 -26.10 -6.45
CA ASN A 949 -21.01 -24.91 -7.31
C ASN A 949 -20.29 -23.69 -6.69
N VAL A 950 -20.37 -22.52 -7.33
CA VAL A 950 -19.72 -21.27 -6.86
C VAL A 950 -20.24 -20.83 -5.47
N SER A 951 -21.47 -21.21 -5.12
CA SER A 951 -22.04 -20.99 -3.78
C SER A 951 -21.22 -21.68 -2.69
N ASP A 952 -20.77 -22.90 -2.95
CA ASP A 952 -20.01 -23.73 -2.02
C ASP A 952 -18.58 -23.26 -1.85
N ILE A 953 -17.92 -22.87 -2.96
CA ILE A 953 -16.63 -22.15 -2.93
C ILE A 953 -16.76 -20.91 -2.02
N SER A 954 -17.84 -20.15 -2.16
CA SER A 954 -18.07 -18.92 -1.41
C SER A 954 -18.33 -19.18 0.09
N LEU A 955 -19.05 -20.24 0.43
CA LEU A 955 -19.31 -20.65 1.82
C LEU A 955 -18.05 -21.21 2.48
N LEU A 956 -17.29 -22.05 1.78
CA LEU A 956 -16.05 -22.62 2.29
C LEU A 956 -14.97 -21.55 2.47
N ALA A 957 -14.84 -20.61 1.52
CA ALA A 957 -13.96 -19.46 1.65
C ALA A 957 -14.36 -18.52 2.81
N ALA A 958 -15.66 -18.40 3.12
CA ALA A 958 -16.12 -17.65 4.29
C ALA A 958 -15.79 -18.37 5.62
N TYR A 959 -15.80 -19.72 5.63
CA TYR A 959 -15.35 -20.50 6.78
C TYR A 959 -13.84 -20.42 7.01
N VAL A 960 -13.04 -20.63 5.97
CA VAL A 960 -11.57 -20.56 6.03
C VAL A 960 -11.07 -19.17 6.43
N LYS A 961 -11.86 -18.10 6.16
CA LYS A 961 -11.60 -16.73 6.63
C LYS A 961 -12.17 -16.41 8.03
N GLY A 962 -12.73 -17.38 8.75
CA GLY A 962 -13.32 -17.20 10.09
C GLY A 962 -14.61 -16.37 10.13
N ILE A 963 -15.23 -16.07 8.98
CA ILE A 963 -16.38 -15.16 8.87
C ILE A 963 -17.69 -15.87 9.24
N LYS A 964 -17.80 -17.18 8.99
CA LYS A 964 -19.01 -17.96 9.23
C LYS A 964 -18.69 -19.44 9.50
N PRO A 965 -19.26 -20.09 10.53
CA PRO A 965 -19.08 -21.53 10.73
C PRO A 965 -19.74 -22.35 9.61
N LEU A 966 -19.18 -23.53 9.34
CA LEU A 966 -19.87 -24.62 8.65
C LEU A 966 -21.03 -25.13 9.53
N GLY A 967 -22.08 -25.66 8.91
CA GLY A 967 -23.28 -26.20 9.56
C GLY A 967 -24.20 -26.90 8.58
#